data_AF-A0A9P5TYB9-F1
#
_entry.id   AF-A0A9P5TYB9-F1
#
_cell.length_a   1.000
_cell.length_b   1.000
_cell.length_c   1.000
_cell.angle_alpha   90.00
_cell.angle_beta   90.00
_cell.angle_gamma   90.00
#
_symmetry.space_group_name_H-M   'P 1'
#
loop_
_entity.id
_entity.type
_entity.pdbx_description
1 polymer ?
#
loop_
_entity_poly.entity_id
_entity_poly.type
_entity_poly.pdbx_seq_one_letter_code
_entity_poly.pdbx_strand_id
1 'polypeptide(L)'
;MVSKKAEAQKLSEKHKGKKLPVDTTGKTFSALRKETTKNAKRIRSGNTNTAYDGIIKRTQKWLKDFVEGQSQAQKKGEEVNQDDDFKEPVDSEMDPEFSTCLDNTPIKSTPEAIAMFMSWKCFDEKKGKSTAEQIHAGWKHHYKLLDGDKYRGSWRFDQVTKEWTGNPCDSAAVMDMLEACKRKDGESERNHSKAMSIVIMEKVYSWSMVVCPDDFPVVDAASLALKMRHLRYRAFASIGFTIWTRNTETSHLQAKHIDLDPHPRPGATPTDPPFIQLNLRDRKNWQKKEGKNETQLSGHKYNCYPQKIRAICVYTHLRIWMKFSEMHILRRNYKPDDFIFPTINANGITIQSTQPITPEAVQKMISEFTDSAGTPGAFTTHCFRRGGAQFRFMFASIGERWTLARIRWWGGWAPNEKRDTLIRYLLDELNTYEEDHSDALAPIDRKAYESHAGEAAEMAPLSTSEGRGLFKLVDESIKTQFSMAFSHLSPRGVPQGFPVSQFSSPLVQGHYSHFPTSFAQTHRSPPSVPFPQTYAHQFLPSVQCVPFSNPSNLALDTVSVPYAAGPSKATYAQLAATGSDPSKSSGILLPGLAHLPVIPKISPGLDAWKQVVLDWDKADPARDHHYALKNWKAEWAKETKLSAHYGQRKMIALEFINTFGRDEAAFTAAYPMHGIQQLMLAIRNSHQDQGLVKRRRGKHSGAV
;
A
#
# COMPACT_ATOMS: atom_id res chain seq x y z
N MET A 1 -43.57 -22.62 50.80
CA MET A 1 -42.30 -21.92 51.15
C MET A 1 -41.16 -22.88 50.79
N VAL A 2 -40.08 -22.53 50.08
CA VAL A 2 -39.55 -21.23 49.63
C VAL A 2 -39.01 -21.37 48.20
N SER A 3 -39.36 -20.44 47.29
CA SER A 3 -38.58 -20.15 46.08
C SER A 3 -38.92 -18.75 45.57
N LYS A 4 -37.94 -17.83 45.62
CA LYS A 4 -37.87 -16.50 44.96
C LYS A 4 -36.67 -15.72 45.50
N LYS A 5 -35.44 -16.04 45.05
CA LYS A 5 -34.24 -15.22 45.37
C LYS A 5 -33.03 -15.39 44.43
N ALA A 6 -33.25 -15.76 43.16
CA ALA A 6 -32.17 -16.01 42.18
C ALA A 6 -32.21 -15.12 40.91
N GLU A 7 -33.11 -14.14 40.84
CA GLU A 7 -33.41 -13.41 39.59
C GLU A 7 -33.32 -11.88 39.77
N ALA A 8 -32.29 -11.41 40.49
CA ALA A 8 -32.07 -9.98 40.77
C ALA A 8 -30.59 -9.53 40.68
N GLN A 9 -29.75 -10.26 39.94
CA GLN A 9 -28.32 -9.96 39.78
C GLN A 9 -27.85 -10.01 38.31
N LYS A 10 -28.47 -9.20 37.42
CA LYS A 10 -27.87 -8.91 36.09
C LYS A 10 -28.36 -7.65 35.35
N LEU A 11 -29.07 -6.73 36.00
CA LEU A 11 -29.72 -5.59 35.33
C LEU A 11 -29.61 -4.24 36.09
N SER A 12 -28.42 -3.87 36.59
CA SER A 12 -28.19 -2.51 37.12
C SER A 12 -26.73 -2.05 37.15
N GLU A 13 -26.01 -2.08 36.03
CA GLU A 13 -24.66 -1.48 35.97
C GLU A 13 -24.38 -0.75 34.65
N LYS A 14 -25.24 0.22 34.34
CA LYS A 14 -25.10 1.12 33.18
C LYS A 14 -25.34 2.57 33.59
N HIS A 15 -24.63 3.05 34.62
CA HIS A 15 -24.64 4.46 35.03
C HIS A 15 -23.25 4.97 35.45
N LYS A 16 -22.66 5.79 34.58
CA LYS A 16 -21.67 6.85 34.84
C LYS A 16 -20.72 6.66 36.04
N GLY A 17 -19.66 5.88 35.83
CA GLY A 17 -18.39 6.12 36.54
C GLY A 17 -17.81 7.48 36.13
N LYS A 18 -18.02 8.52 36.94
CA LYS A 18 -17.20 9.74 36.86
C LYS A 18 -15.74 9.32 37.01
N LYS A 19 -14.83 9.88 36.21
CA LYS A 19 -13.41 9.79 36.55
C LYS A 19 -13.25 10.41 37.94
N LEU A 20 -12.78 9.61 38.89
CA LEU A 20 -12.24 10.12 40.15
C LEU A 20 -11.16 11.17 39.82
N PRO A 21 -11.03 12.25 40.61
CA PRO A 21 -9.90 13.16 40.46
C PRO A 21 -8.62 12.35 40.54
N VAL A 22 -7.70 12.57 39.61
CA VAL A 22 -6.34 12.02 39.77
C VAL A 22 -5.78 12.65 41.03
N ASP A 23 -5.38 11.81 41.98
CA ASP A 23 -4.83 12.28 43.25
C ASP A 23 -3.56 13.11 43.00
N THR A 24 -3.70 14.42 43.20
CA THR A 24 -2.62 15.40 43.09
C THR A 24 -1.91 15.64 44.42
N THR A 25 -2.30 14.96 45.50
CA THR A 25 -1.61 15.10 46.78
C THR A 25 -0.23 14.42 46.71
N GLY A 26 0.83 15.23 46.83
CA GLY A 26 2.23 14.77 46.82
C GLY A 26 3.11 15.27 45.67
N LYS A 27 2.54 15.74 44.54
CA LYS A 27 3.36 16.38 43.48
C LYS A 27 3.53 17.87 43.73
N THR A 28 4.67 18.26 44.31
CA THR A 28 5.07 19.67 44.46
C THR A 28 5.07 20.40 43.10
N PHE A 29 4.80 21.71 43.11
CA PHE A 29 4.83 22.57 41.91
C PHE A 29 6.13 22.40 41.09
N SER A 30 7.27 22.28 41.76
CA SER A 30 8.58 22.01 41.14
C SER A 30 8.60 20.67 40.40
N ALA A 31 8.03 19.60 40.98
CA ALA A 31 7.93 18.29 40.34
C ALA A 31 6.98 18.34 39.12
N LEU A 32 5.80 18.97 39.26
CA LEU A 32 4.83 19.11 38.16
C LEU A 32 5.40 19.96 37.01
N ARG A 33 6.12 21.05 37.31
CA ARG A 33 6.81 21.89 36.33
C ARG A 33 7.93 21.12 35.61
N LYS A 34 8.76 20.36 36.35
CA LYS A 34 9.79 19.47 35.76
C LYS A 34 9.18 18.39 34.86
N GLU A 35 8.09 17.76 35.29
CA GLU A 35 7.37 16.75 34.51
C GLU A 35 6.72 17.35 33.25
N THR A 36 6.13 18.54 33.36
CA THR A 36 5.57 19.28 32.21
C THR A 36 6.66 19.65 31.21
N THR A 37 7.81 20.16 31.65
CA THR A 37 8.97 20.44 30.77
C THR A 37 9.53 19.15 30.14
N LYS A 38 9.58 18.04 30.88
CA LYS A 38 10.01 16.73 30.36
C LYS A 38 9.02 16.19 29.31
N ASN A 39 7.72 16.41 29.49
CA ASN A 39 6.69 16.04 28.53
C ASN A 39 6.67 16.97 27.30
N ALA A 40 6.92 18.27 27.46
CA ALA A 40 7.12 19.19 26.33
C ALA A 40 8.31 18.79 25.45
N LYS A 41 9.39 18.25 26.06
CA LYS A 41 10.52 17.67 25.31
C LYS A 41 10.16 16.39 24.51
N ARG A 42 9.03 15.73 24.79
CA ARG A 42 8.53 14.58 24.02
C ARG A 42 7.78 14.95 22.73
N ILE A 43 7.61 16.24 22.41
CA ILE A 43 6.94 16.71 21.18
C ILE A 43 7.70 16.28 19.90
N ARG A 44 8.99 15.94 19.99
CA ARG A 44 9.83 15.51 18.86
C ARG A 44 10.66 14.28 19.21
N SER A 45 11.07 13.52 18.18
CA SER A 45 11.94 12.36 18.35
C SER A 45 13.38 12.77 18.65
N GLY A 46 14.12 11.96 19.41
CA GLY A 46 15.53 12.25 19.74
C GLY A 46 16.39 12.48 18.49
N ASN A 47 16.20 11.66 17.45
CA ASN A 47 16.90 11.76 16.18
C ASN A 47 16.69 13.11 15.49
N THR A 48 15.49 13.71 15.62
CA THR A 48 15.19 15.04 15.05
C THR A 48 15.99 16.13 15.74
N ASN A 49 16.12 16.06 17.08
CA ASN A 49 16.90 17.05 17.83
C ASN A 49 18.39 16.95 17.47
N THR A 50 18.96 15.75 17.45
CA THR A 50 20.36 15.53 17.03
C THR A 50 20.64 16.01 15.60
N ALA A 51 19.69 15.84 14.69
CA ALA A 51 19.80 16.36 13.33
C ALA A 51 19.85 17.91 13.30
N TYR A 52 19.03 18.56 14.11
CA TYR A 52 18.97 20.02 14.22
C TYR A 52 20.23 20.61 14.88
N ASP A 53 20.70 20.01 15.98
CA ASP A 53 21.96 20.39 16.63
C ASP A 53 23.15 20.29 15.64
N GLY A 54 23.12 19.27 14.78
CA GLY A 54 24.09 19.11 13.70
C GLY A 54 23.99 20.19 12.60
N ILE A 55 22.80 20.71 12.32
CA ILE A 55 22.60 21.81 11.36
C ILE A 55 23.20 23.11 11.91
N ILE A 56 22.83 23.47 13.14
CA ILE A 56 23.28 24.70 13.83
C ILE A 56 24.81 24.78 13.82
N LYS A 57 25.48 23.69 14.26
CA LYS A 57 26.94 23.60 14.26
C LYS A 57 27.58 23.72 12.87
N ARG A 58 26.91 23.22 11.82
CA ARG A 58 27.40 23.35 10.43
C ARG A 58 27.24 24.77 9.89
N THR A 59 26.14 25.46 10.21
CA THR A 59 25.95 26.87 9.84
C THR A 59 26.94 27.77 10.57
N GLN A 60 27.09 27.61 11.89
CA GLN A 60 28.07 28.37 12.70
C GLN A 60 29.51 28.17 12.20
N LYS A 61 29.89 26.93 11.87
CA LYS A 61 31.20 26.66 11.27
C LYS A 61 31.35 27.34 9.91
N TRP A 62 30.39 27.17 9.01
CA TRP A 62 30.44 27.78 7.67
C TRP A 62 30.58 29.30 7.73
N LEU A 63 29.87 29.97 8.64
CA LEU A 63 29.95 31.42 8.80
C LEU A 63 31.37 31.88 9.19
N LYS A 64 32.03 31.13 10.08
CA LYS A 64 33.41 31.39 10.49
C LYS A 64 34.41 31.13 9.35
N ASP A 65 34.25 30.01 8.65
CA ASP A 65 35.05 29.69 7.46
C ASP A 65 34.87 30.75 6.35
N PHE A 66 33.66 31.31 6.18
CA PHE A 66 33.32 32.35 5.19
C PHE A 66 33.96 33.71 5.52
N VAL A 67 33.83 34.18 6.77
CA VAL A 67 34.40 35.46 7.21
C VAL A 67 35.93 35.43 7.17
N GLU A 68 36.56 34.33 7.58
CA GLU A 68 38.01 34.14 7.47
C GLU A 68 38.46 34.20 6.00
N GLY A 69 37.73 33.54 5.10
CA GLY A 69 38.00 33.59 3.66
C GLY A 69 37.91 35.00 3.07
N GLN A 70 36.91 35.79 3.48
CA GLN A 70 36.78 37.20 3.06
C GLN A 70 37.93 38.06 3.59
N SER A 71 38.32 37.92 4.87
CA SER A 71 39.46 38.66 5.43
C SER A 71 40.77 38.36 4.70
N GLN A 72 40.99 37.10 4.29
CA GLN A 72 42.16 36.70 3.52
C GLN A 72 42.12 37.20 2.07
N ALA A 73 40.93 37.26 1.44
CA ALA A 73 40.75 37.81 0.11
C ALA A 73 40.99 39.33 0.07
N GLN A 74 40.47 40.06 1.06
CA GLN A 74 40.64 41.51 1.17
C GLN A 74 42.12 41.89 1.34
N LYS A 75 42.85 41.22 2.24
CA LYS A 75 44.30 41.41 2.43
C LYS A 75 45.11 41.15 1.16
N LYS A 76 44.69 40.20 0.32
CA LYS A 76 45.31 39.94 -0.99
C LYS A 76 44.94 40.97 -2.07
N GLY A 77 43.76 41.59 -1.98
CA GLY A 77 43.37 42.67 -2.90
C GLY A 77 44.14 43.97 -2.62
N GLU A 78 44.36 44.28 -1.34
CA GLU A 78 45.12 45.46 -0.90
C GLU A 78 46.62 45.39 -1.26
N GLU A 79 47.19 44.19 -1.46
CA GLU A 79 48.56 44.00 -1.97
C GLU A 79 48.70 44.16 -3.50
N VAL A 80 47.59 44.22 -4.26
CA VAL A 80 47.60 44.15 -5.74
C VAL A 80 47.16 45.45 -6.43
N ASN A 81 46.32 46.27 -5.79
CA ASN A 81 45.78 47.49 -6.41
C ASN A 81 46.47 48.78 -5.94
N GLN A 82 47.61 49.11 -6.56
CA GLN A 82 47.82 50.49 -7.02
C GLN A 82 47.30 50.56 -8.46
N ASP A 83 46.59 51.63 -8.78
CA ASP A 83 46.01 51.97 -10.09
C ASP A 83 44.90 51.03 -10.63
N ASP A 84 43.63 51.31 -10.28
CA ASP A 84 42.57 51.45 -11.30
C ASP A 84 41.36 52.27 -10.82
N ASP A 85 40.77 53.08 -11.71
CA ASP A 85 39.82 54.16 -11.38
C ASP A 85 38.34 53.78 -11.62
N PHE A 86 37.94 52.61 -11.11
CA PHE A 86 36.55 52.12 -11.18
C PHE A 86 36.07 51.58 -9.83
N LYS A 87 35.70 52.49 -8.93
CA LYS A 87 34.95 52.14 -7.72
C LYS A 87 33.47 51.94 -8.06
N GLU A 88 33.04 50.68 -8.17
CA GLU A 88 31.65 50.35 -7.82
C GLU A 88 31.39 50.82 -6.36
N PRO A 89 30.17 51.25 -6.03
CA PRO A 89 29.85 51.65 -4.66
C PRO A 89 29.83 50.43 -3.75
N VAL A 90 30.96 50.16 -3.08
CA VAL A 90 31.10 49.13 -2.04
C VAL A 90 30.41 49.59 -0.76
N ASP A 91 29.08 49.74 -0.82
CA ASP A 91 28.23 50.18 0.28
C ASP A 91 27.78 48.97 1.11
N SER A 92 28.76 48.26 1.69
CA SER A 92 28.56 47.09 2.57
C SER A 92 29.81 46.85 3.44
N GLU A 93 30.13 47.79 4.32
CA GLU A 93 31.08 47.52 5.40
C GLU A 93 30.50 46.39 6.27
N MET A 94 31.16 45.22 6.26
CA MET A 94 30.64 44.02 6.92
C MET A 94 30.55 44.26 8.43
N ASP A 95 29.34 44.14 8.98
CA ASP A 95 29.06 44.32 10.40
C ASP A 95 30.09 43.57 11.27
N PRO A 96 30.83 44.25 12.17
CA PRO A 96 31.84 43.62 13.01
C PRO A 96 31.33 42.41 13.81
N GLU A 97 30.03 42.42 14.19
CA GLU A 97 29.40 41.33 14.93
C GLU A 97 28.94 40.16 14.02
N PHE A 98 28.98 40.32 12.69
CA PHE A 98 28.52 39.31 11.72
C PHE A 98 29.18 37.95 11.94
N SER A 99 30.47 37.93 12.25
CA SER A 99 31.25 36.72 12.54
C SER A 99 30.71 35.87 13.72
N THR A 100 29.95 36.48 14.63
CA THR A 100 29.40 35.86 15.84
C THR A 100 27.87 35.91 15.92
N CYS A 101 27.19 36.43 14.90
CA CYS A 101 25.73 36.63 14.87
C CYS A 101 24.88 35.35 15.00
N LEU A 102 25.51 34.17 14.97
CA LEU A 102 24.89 32.85 15.15
C LEU A 102 25.30 32.13 16.44
N ASP A 103 26.19 32.70 17.26
CA ASP A 103 26.71 32.04 18.46
C ASP A 103 25.84 32.28 19.72
N ASN A 104 25.17 33.43 19.81
CA ASN A 104 24.43 33.87 21.01
C ASN A 104 23.03 34.45 20.67
N THR A 105 22.59 35.47 21.42
CA THR A 105 21.40 36.31 21.15
C THR A 105 21.33 36.72 19.68
N PRO A 106 20.18 36.58 19.00
CA PRO A 106 20.05 36.99 17.61
C PRO A 106 20.13 38.52 17.50
N ILE A 107 20.98 38.99 16.58
CA ILE A 107 21.20 40.41 16.26
C ILE A 107 20.59 40.75 14.89
N LYS A 108 20.75 42.01 14.45
CA LYS A 108 20.24 42.51 13.15
C LYS A 108 20.59 41.58 11.98
N SER A 109 21.82 41.06 11.99
CA SER A 109 22.47 40.37 10.87
C SER A 109 22.33 38.84 10.93
N THR A 110 21.75 38.31 12.02
CA THR A 110 21.43 36.88 12.18
C THR A 110 20.53 36.31 11.06
N PRO A 111 19.44 36.99 10.62
CA PRO A 111 18.58 36.44 9.57
C PRO A 111 19.29 36.39 8.21
N GLU A 112 20.16 37.36 7.93
CA GLU A 112 20.97 37.44 6.72
C GLU A 112 21.96 36.28 6.64
N ALA A 113 22.72 36.00 7.71
CA ALA A 113 23.62 34.85 7.77
C ALA A 113 22.89 33.51 7.57
N ILE A 114 21.66 33.36 8.08
CA ILE A 114 20.82 32.17 7.84
C ILE A 114 20.40 32.09 6.37
N ALA A 115 19.96 33.20 5.77
CA ALA A 115 19.56 33.25 4.37
C ALA A 115 20.75 32.96 3.43
N MET A 116 21.92 33.54 3.68
CA MET A 116 23.15 33.26 2.92
C MET A 116 23.55 31.78 3.01
N PHE A 117 23.49 31.15 4.19
CA PHE A 117 23.77 29.72 4.32
C PHE A 117 22.74 28.83 3.58
N MET A 118 21.46 29.23 3.59
CA MET A 118 20.42 28.54 2.82
C MET A 118 20.68 28.67 1.31
N SER A 119 21.07 29.86 0.85
CA SER A 119 21.49 30.10 -0.53
C SER A 119 22.67 29.20 -0.91
N TRP A 120 23.77 29.26 -0.16
CA TRP A 120 24.97 28.48 -0.40
C TRP A 120 24.71 26.97 -0.46
N LYS A 121 23.88 26.45 0.45
CA LYS A 121 23.51 25.03 0.44
C LYS A 121 22.65 24.65 -0.78
N CYS A 122 21.71 25.49 -1.18
CA CYS A 122 20.74 25.10 -2.21
C CYS A 122 21.20 25.41 -3.64
N PHE A 123 21.90 26.54 -3.84
CA PHE A 123 22.40 27.00 -5.12
C PHE A 123 23.81 26.47 -5.41
N ASP A 124 24.82 26.78 -4.58
CA ASP A 124 26.21 26.37 -4.84
C ASP A 124 26.44 24.86 -4.62
N GLU A 125 26.04 24.32 -3.47
CA GLU A 125 26.14 22.87 -3.20
C GLU A 125 25.04 22.02 -3.90
N LYS A 126 24.16 22.68 -4.68
CA LYS A 126 23.04 22.09 -5.43
C LYS A 126 22.16 21.14 -4.60
N LYS A 127 21.93 21.43 -3.32
CA LYS A 127 21.04 20.64 -2.45
C LYS A 127 19.57 21.01 -2.70
N GLY A 128 18.69 20.00 -2.72
CA GLY A 128 17.25 20.22 -2.92
C GLY A 128 16.50 20.77 -1.71
N LYS A 129 15.24 21.21 -1.94
CA LYS A 129 14.34 21.91 -0.99
C LYS A 129 14.26 21.37 0.44
N SER A 130 14.39 20.05 0.65
CA SER A 130 14.38 19.45 1.98
C SER A 130 15.52 19.93 2.88
N THR A 131 16.62 20.41 2.28
CA THR A 131 17.77 20.99 2.99
C THR A 131 17.42 22.38 3.51
N ALA A 132 16.82 23.24 2.67
CA ALA A 132 16.32 24.56 3.07
C ALA A 132 15.28 24.45 4.21
N GLU A 133 14.31 23.54 4.07
CA GLU A 133 13.30 23.28 5.10
C GLU A 133 13.92 22.80 6.43
N GLN A 134 14.95 21.94 6.37
CA GLN A 134 15.68 21.49 7.55
C GLN A 134 16.49 22.62 8.21
N ILE A 135 17.15 23.48 7.44
CA ILE A 135 17.92 24.63 7.95
C ILE A 135 16.99 25.59 8.68
N HIS A 136 15.92 26.05 8.01
CA HIS A 136 14.91 26.92 8.60
C HIS A 136 14.27 26.29 9.85
N ALA A 137 13.86 25.01 9.80
CA ALA A 137 13.23 24.36 10.94
C ALA A 137 14.19 24.12 12.13
N GLY A 138 15.48 23.92 11.86
CA GLY A 138 16.54 23.81 12.85
C GLY A 138 16.75 25.10 13.62
N TRP A 139 17.05 26.19 12.90
CA TRP A 139 17.26 27.52 13.49
C TRP A 139 16.00 28.06 14.17
N LYS A 140 14.82 27.89 13.56
CA LYS A 140 13.55 28.28 14.17
C LYS A 140 13.29 27.53 15.48
N HIS A 141 13.71 26.27 15.58
CA HIS A 141 13.62 25.51 16.83
C HIS A 141 14.63 25.99 17.87
N HIS A 142 15.87 26.30 17.47
CA HIS A 142 16.92 26.83 18.34
C HIS A 142 16.45 28.09 19.06
N TYR A 143 16.09 29.14 18.32
CA TYR A 143 15.63 30.40 18.91
C TYR A 143 14.32 30.26 19.69
N LYS A 144 13.44 29.31 19.33
CA LYS A 144 12.22 29.01 20.12
C LYS A 144 12.52 28.46 21.53
N LEU A 145 13.73 27.92 21.77
CA LEU A 145 14.18 27.42 23.06
C LEU A 145 15.16 28.38 23.78
N LEU A 146 15.72 29.35 23.06
CA LEU A 146 16.62 30.37 23.58
C LEU A 146 15.83 31.42 24.38
N ASP A 147 16.34 31.79 25.55
CA ASP A 147 15.80 32.84 26.45
C ASP A 147 14.27 32.80 26.68
N GLY A 148 13.74 31.59 26.87
CA GLY A 148 12.33 31.36 27.21
C GLY A 148 11.36 31.58 26.05
N ASP A 149 10.48 32.58 26.18
CA ASP A 149 9.48 32.95 25.17
C ASP A 149 9.88 34.21 24.36
N LYS A 150 11.02 34.85 24.67
CA LYS A 150 11.47 36.14 24.09
C LYS A 150 11.58 36.13 22.56
N TYR A 151 12.15 35.06 21.98
CA TYR A 151 12.34 34.92 20.52
C TYR A 151 11.22 34.10 19.84
N ARG A 152 9.97 34.30 20.28
CA ARG A 152 8.77 33.69 19.69
C ARG A 152 7.88 34.74 19.04
N GLY A 153 7.36 34.41 17.86
CA GLY A 153 6.53 35.32 17.06
C GLY A 153 7.35 36.12 16.05
N SER A 154 6.73 37.16 15.47
CA SER A 154 7.29 37.94 14.37
C SER A 154 8.58 38.66 14.76
N TRP A 155 9.62 38.48 13.93
CA TRP A 155 10.89 39.19 14.04
C TRP A 155 10.68 40.71 13.92
N ARG A 156 11.21 41.48 14.88
CA ARG A 156 11.24 42.95 14.84
C ARG A 156 12.22 43.51 15.87
N PHE A 157 12.70 44.72 15.61
CA PHE A 157 13.39 45.52 16.63
C PHE A 157 12.35 46.18 17.55
N ASP A 158 12.51 46.02 18.86
CA ASP A 158 11.70 46.73 19.84
C ASP A 158 12.40 48.03 20.26
N GLN A 159 11.82 49.16 19.88
CA GLN A 159 12.38 50.49 20.15
C GLN A 159 12.41 50.85 21.64
N VAL A 160 11.58 50.21 22.48
CA VAL A 160 11.49 50.50 23.91
C VAL A 160 12.60 49.79 24.69
N THR A 161 12.78 48.49 24.44
CA THR A 161 13.85 47.70 25.07
C THR A 161 15.21 47.85 24.38
N LYS A 162 15.22 48.37 23.13
CA LYS A 162 16.39 48.41 22.22
C LYS A 162 16.95 47.02 21.89
N GLU A 163 16.12 45.99 21.98
CA GLU A 163 16.47 44.61 21.67
C GLU A 163 15.71 44.07 20.45
N TRP A 164 16.27 43.07 19.79
CA TRP A 164 15.54 42.30 18.78
C TRP A 164 14.64 41.24 19.45
N THR A 165 13.39 41.14 18.99
CA THR A 165 12.38 40.23 19.53
C THR A 165 11.70 39.41 18.44
N GLY A 166 11.11 38.27 18.81
CA GLY A 166 10.60 37.30 17.84
C GLY A 166 11.70 36.41 17.26
N ASN A 167 11.36 35.61 16.25
CA ASN A 167 12.26 34.57 15.72
C ASN A 167 12.91 35.02 14.39
N PRO A 168 14.25 35.04 14.25
CA PRO A 168 14.89 35.55 13.03
C PRO A 168 14.56 34.71 11.78
N CYS A 169 14.15 33.44 11.95
CA CYS A 169 13.67 32.61 10.84
C CYS A 169 12.29 33.00 10.31
N ASP A 170 11.54 33.82 11.05
CA ASP A 170 10.26 34.42 10.63
C ASP A 170 10.44 35.81 10.00
N SER A 171 11.67 36.20 9.65
CA SER A 171 11.97 37.41 8.88
C SER A 171 11.68 37.22 7.38
N ALA A 172 11.45 38.32 6.66
CA ALA A 172 11.27 38.32 5.21
C ALA A 172 12.45 37.66 4.48
N ALA A 173 13.69 38.09 4.75
CA ALA A 173 14.88 37.55 4.09
C ALA A 173 15.02 36.01 4.17
N VAL A 174 14.75 35.41 5.34
CA VAL A 174 14.80 33.94 5.50
C VAL A 174 13.61 33.26 4.82
N MET A 175 12.42 33.85 4.88
CA MET A 175 11.20 33.29 4.28
C MET A 175 11.22 33.36 2.74
N ASP A 176 11.70 34.46 2.17
CA ASP A 176 11.85 34.66 0.73
C ASP A 176 12.94 33.74 0.18
N MET A 177 14.08 33.61 0.88
CA MET A 177 15.12 32.64 0.52
C MET A 177 14.61 31.19 0.62
N LEU A 178 13.84 30.85 1.66
CA LEU A 178 13.20 29.53 1.78
C LEU A 178 12.26 29.24 0.59
N GLU A 179 11.51 30.24 0.14
CA GLU A 179 10.61 30.12 -1.01
C GLU A 179 11.37 30.01 -2.34
N ALA A 180 12.44 30.80 -2.53
CA ALA A 180 13.35 30.68 -3.66
C ALA A 180 13.97 29.27 -3.74
N CYS A 181 14.47 28.73 -2.61
CA CYS A 181 15.00 27.36 -2.54
C CYS A 181 13.96 26.27 -2.84
N LYS A 182 12.66 26.50 -2.61
CA LYS A 182 11.59 25.55 -3.00
C LYS A 182 11.29 25.58 -4.49
N ARG A 183 11.41 26.76 -5.14
CA ARG A 183 11.07 26.99 -6.56
C ARG A 183 12.23 26.72 -7.50
N LYS A 184 13.47 26.74 -7.00
CA LYS A 184 14.73 26.56 -7.75
C LYS A 184 14.70 25.42 -8.78
N ASP A 185 14.19 24.25 -8.39
CA ASP A 185 14.24 23.04 -9.23
C ASP A 185 12.92 22.81 -10.02
N GLY A 186 12.06 23.84 -10.14
CA GLY A 186 10.75 23.76 -10.80
C GLY A 186 9.70 22.94 -10.02
N GLU A 187 8.54 22.67 -10.64
CA GLU A 187 7.68 21.59 -10.15
C GLU A 187 8.36 20.25 -10.49
N SER A 188 8.94 19.61 -9.48
CA SER A 188 9.64 18.33 -9.63
C SER A 188 8.78 17.30 -10.37
N GLU A 189 9.31 16.69 -11.43
CA GLU A 189 8.72 15.50 -12.06
C GLU A 189 8.28 14.53 -10.96
N ARG A 190 6.98 14.24 -10.92
CA ARG A 190 6.39 13.54 -9.79
C ARG A 190 6.83 12.07 -9.85
N ASN A 191 7.81 11.71 -9.03
CA ASN A 191 8.26 10.34 -8.78
C ASN A 191 7.15 9.50 -8.13
N HIS A 192 6.15 9.19 -8.94
CA HIS A 192 4.92 8.52 -8.60
C HIS A 192 5.03 7.10 -9.15
N SER A 193 4.92 6.09 -8.27
CA SER A 193 4.90 4.67 -8.69
C SER A 193 3.92 4.48 -9.83
N LYS A 194 4.40 3.93 -10.96
CA LYS A 194 3.54 3.48 -12.06
C LYS A 194 2.46 2.56 -11.51
N ALA A 195 1.24 2.68 -12.00
CA ALA A 195 0.17 1.78 -11.61
C ALA A 195 0.35 0.39 -12.22
N MET A 196 0.16 -0.66 -11.43
CA MET A 196 0.15 -2.03 -11.93
C MET A 196 -1.23 -2.31 -12.54
N SER A 197 -1.45 -1.96 -13.81
CA SER A 197 -2.77 -2.07 -14.44
C SER A 197 -3.28 -3.53 -14.49
N ILE A 198 -4.59 -3.71 -14.69
CA ILE A 198 -5.20 -5.05 -14.78
C ILE A 198 -4.59 -5.88 -15.92
N VAL A 199 -4.30 -5.24 -17.06
CA VAL A 199 -3.64 -5.89 -18.22
C VAL A 199 -2.25 -6.40 -17.86
N ILE A 200 -1.48 -5.66 -17.06
CA ILE A 200 -0.16 -6.10 -16.60
C ILE A 200 -0.31 -7.24 -15.58
N MET A 201 -1.26 -7.15 -14.65
CA MET A 201 -1.57 -8.24 -13.72
C MET A 201 -1.94 -9.54 -14.45
N GLU A 202 -2.73 -9.47 -15.51
CA GLU A 202 -3.11 -10.63 -16.32
C GLU A 202 -1.93 -11.17 -17.13
N LYS A 203 -1.09 -10.32 -17.73
CA LYS A 203 0.14 -10.75 -18.42
C LYS A 203 1.11 -11.48 -17.47
N VAL A 204 1.42 -10.88 -16.31
CA VAL A 204 2.30 -11.51 -15.30
C VAL A 204 1.68 -12.78 -14.74
N TYR A 205 0.36 -12.82 -14.51
CA TYR A 205 -0.32 -14.05 -14.10
C TYR A 205 -0.22 -15.15 -15.15
N SER A 206 -0.45 -14.83 -16.43
CA SER A 206 -0.42 -15.77 -17.55
C SER A 206 0.98 -16.34 -17.75
N TRP A 207 2.01 -15.49 -17.79
CA TRP A 207 3.42 -15.90 -17.79
C TRP A 207 3.73 -16.81 -16.59
N SER A 208 3.31 -16.40 -15.39
CA SER A 208 3.54 -17.16 -14.17
C SER A 208 2.87 -18.55 -14.23
N MET A 209 1.67 -18.67 -14.80
CA MET A 209 0.97 -19.95 -14.97
C MET A 209 1.66 -20.85 -16.00
N VAL A 210 2.24 -20.30 -17.07
CA VAL A 210 3.04 -21.07 -18.04
C VAL A 210 4.32 -21.61 -17.40
N VAL A 211 5.02 -20.79 -16.61
CA VAL A 211 6.28 -21.20 -15.95
C VAL A 211 6.05 -22.13 -14.78
N CYS A 212 4.96 -21.96 -14.02
CA CYS A 212 4.67 -22.76 -12.84
C CYS A 212 3.15 -22.93 -12.61
N PRO A 213 2.50 -23.90 -13.28
CA PRO A 213 1.10 -24.26 -13.03
C PRO A 213 0.77 -24.52 -11.55
N ASP A 214 -0.50 -24.40 -11.15
CA ASP A 214 -0.93 -24.62 -9.75
C ASP A 214 -0.63 -26.07 -9.28
N ASP A 215 -0.65 -27.04 -10.19
CA ASP A 215 -0.34 -28.46 -10.02
C ASP A 215 1.16 -28.81 -10.24
N PHE A 216 2.02 -27.85 -10.60
CA PHE A 216 3.45 -28.06 -10.90
C PHE A 216 4.14 -28.95 -9.84
N PRO A 217 4.81 -30.05 -10.24
CA PRO A 217 5.34 -31.03 -9.30
C PRO A 217 6.54 -30.47 -8.51
N VAL A 218 6.63 -30.84 -7.24
CA VAL A 218 7.79 -30.54 -6.38
C VAL A 218 8.57 -31.82 -6.15
N VAL A 219 9.68 -31.95 -6.86
CA VAL A 219 10.54 -33.16 -6.87
C VAL A 219 11.89 -32.91 -6.20
N ASP A 220 12.34 -31.66 -6.15
CA ASP A 220 13.67 -31.25 -5.72
C ASP A 220 13.67 -29.84 -5.10
N ALA A 221 14.83 -29.37 -4.65
CA ALA A 221 14.96 -28.05 -4.06
C ALA A 221 14.72 -26.90 -5.07
N ALA A 222 15.04 -27.08 -6.36
CA ALA A 222 14.83 -26.05 -7.38
C ALA A 222 13.35 -25.90 -7.73
N SER A 223 12.62 -27.00 -7.98
CA SER A 223 11.16 -26.99 -8.19
C SER A 223 10.40 -26.45 -6.98
N LEU A 224 10.83 -26.79 -5.76
CA LEU A 224 10.31 -26.19 -4.53
C LEU A 224 10.50 -24.67 -4.50
N ALA A 225 11.72 -24.19 -4.75
CA ALA A 225 12.05 -22.76 -4.73
C ALA A 225 11.33 -21.98 -5.85
N LEU A 226 11.13 -22.58 -7.02
CA LEU A 226 10.35 -22.02 -8.12
C LEU A 226 8.88 -21.90 -7.72
N LYS A 227 8.23 -23.01 -7.34
CA LYS A 227 6.80 -23.03 -6.97
C LYS A 227 6.49 -22.10 -5.80
N MET A 228 7.36 -22.09 -4.79
CA MET A 228 7.32 -21.11 -3.71
C MET A 228 7.28 -19.67 -4.23
N ARG A 229 8.19 -19.30 -5.14
CA ARG A 229 8.30 -17.93 -5.68
C ARG A 229 7.04 -17.50 -6.43
N HIS A 230 6.53 -18.34 -7.31
CA HIS A 230 5.33 -18.05 -8.12
C HIS A 230 4.06 -17.96 -7.27
N LEU A 231 3.81 -18.93 -6.39
CA LEU A 231 2.62 -18.91 -5.51
C LEU A 231 2.66 -17.73 -4.53
N ARG A 232 3.84 -17.43 -3.97
CA ARG A 232 4.06 -16.26 -3.13
C ARG A 232 3.71 -14.96 -3.84
N TYR A 233 4.19 -14.78 -5.07
CA TYR A 233 3.90 -13.59 -5.86
C TYR A 233 2.40 -13.46 -6.13
N ARG A 234 1.74 -14.53 -6.60
CA ARG A 234 0.29 -14.52 -6.90
C ARG A 234 -0.53 -14.09 -5.67
N ALA A 235 -0.24 -14.66 -4.50
CA ALA A 235 -0.92 -14.29 -3.25
C ALA A 235 -0.61 -12.84 -2.84
N PHE A 236 0.65 -12.40 -2.90
CA PHE A 236 1.06 -11.05 -2.51
C PHE A 236 0.44 -9.97 -3.42
N ALA A 237 0.55 -10.15 -4.75
CA ALA A 237 0.08 -9.22 -5.76
C ALA A 237 -1.45 -9.11 -5.78
N SER A 238 -2.17 -10.24 -5.69
CA SER A 238 -3.64 -10.23 -5.62
C SER A 238 -4.17 -9.52 -4.38
N ILE A 239 -3.53 -9.70 -3.20
CA ILE A 239 -3.88 -8.96 -1.97
C ILE A 239 -3.64 -7.45 -2.16
N GLY A 240 -2.46 -7.07 -2.65
CA GLY A 240 -2.11 -5.67 -2.94
C GLY A 240 -3.12 -5.00 -3.88
N PHE A 241 -3.50 -5.70 -4.95
CA PHE A 241 -4.38 -5.18 -5.99
C PHE A 241 -5.84 -5.16 -5.56
N THR A 242 -6.31 -6.14 -4.79
CA THR A 242 -7.74 -6.24 -4.42
C THR A 242 -8.07 -5.45 -3.16
N ILE A 243 -7.16 -5.41 -2.17
CA ILE A 243 -7.39 -4.79 -0.85
C ILE A 243 -6.76 -3.39 -0.75
N TRP A 244 -5.94 -3.02 -1.75
CA TRP A 244 -5.27 -1.72 -1.84
C TRP A 244 -4.33 -1.47 -0.66
N THR A 245 -3.73 -2.54 -0.15
CA THR A 245 -2.63 -2.47 0.80
C THR A 245 -1.40 -1.87 0.12
N ARG A 246 -0.61 -1.11 0.87
CA ARG A 246 0.78 -0.85 0.48
C ARG A 246 1.54 -2.18 0.47
N ASN A 247 2.62 -2.26 -0.30
CA ASN A 247 3.49 -3.45 -0.28
C ASN A 247 3.96 -3.79 1.15
N THR A 248 4.30 -2.77 1.94
CA THR A 248 4.65 -2.93 3.36
C THR A 248 3.47 -3.40 4.22
N GLU A 249 2.24 -2.97 3.96
CA GLU A 249 1.05 -3.44 4.68
C GLU A 249 0.79 -4.93 4.38
N THR A 250 0.97 -5.38 3.12
CA THR A 250 0.89 -6.80 2.75
C THR A 250 1.99 -7.63 3.43
N SER A 251 3.23 -7.13 3.49
CA SER A 251 4.35 -7.84 4.14
C SER A 251 4.12 -8.15 5.62
N HIS A 252 3.35 -7.31 6.33
CA HIS A 252 3.08 -7.47 7.77
C HIS A 252 1.81 -8.27 8.10
N LEU A 253 1.17 -8.90 7.10
CA LEU A 253 0.08 -9.84 7.36
C LEU A 253 0.59 -11.06 8.14
N GLN A 254 -0.08 -11.36 9.26
CA GLN A 254 0.15 -12.53 10.11
C GLN A 254 -1.06 -13.47 10.05
N ALA A 255 -0.89 -14.74 10.44
CA ALA A 255 -1.98 -15.72 10.39
C ALA A 255 -3.24 -15.28 11.16
N LYS A 256 -3.10 -14.66 12.33
CA LYS A 256 -4.22 -14.08 13.11
C LYS A 256 -5.00 -12.95 12.40
N HIS A 257 -4.48 -12.45 11.28
CA HIS A 257 -5.15 -11.44 10.45
C HIS A 257 -6.00 -12.06 9.33
N ILE A 258 -6.04 -13.40 9.23
CA ILE A 258 -6.71 -14.13 8.16
C ILE A 258 -7.64 -15.18 8.77
N ASP A 259 -8.90 -15.12 8.39
CA ASP A 259 -9.87 -16.19 8.61
C ASP A 259 -10.22 -16.77 7.23
N LEU A 260 -9.80 -18.01 6.98
CA LEU A 260 -10.02 -18.66 5.69
C LEU A 260 -11.45 -19.17 5.54
N ASP A 261 -12.12 -19.54 6.63
CA ASP A 261 -13.44 -20.15 6.61
C ASP A 261 -14.36 -19.44 7.62
N PRO A 262 -14.59 -18.12 7.41
CA PRO A 262 -15.35 -17.28 8.30
C PRO A 262 -16.82 -17.71 8.37
N HIS A 263 -17.42 -17.48 9.53
CA HIS A 263 -18.84 -17.77 9.74
C HIS A 263 -19.72 -17.07 8.69
N PRO A 264 -20.74 -17.74 8.14
CA PRO A 264 -21.69 -17.12 7.22
C PRO A 264 -22.28 -15.83 7.79
N ARG A 265 -22.60 -14.89 6.91
CA ARG A 265 -23.22 -13.62 7.32
C ARG A 265 -24.58 -13.90 7.97
N PRO A 266 -25.02 -13.12 8.97
CA PRO A 266 -26.39 -13.24 9.48
C PRO A 266 -27.40 -13.09 8.33
N GLY A 267 -28.26 -14.11 8.15
CA GLY A 267 -29.21 -14.16 7.02
C GLY A 267 -28.62 -14.63 5.67
N ALA A 268 -27.39 -15.15 5.63
CA ALA A 268 -26.83 -15.77 4.43
C ALA A 268 -27.63 -17.01 4.02
N THR A 269 -27.88 -17.14 2.72
CA THR A 269 -28.50 -18.33 2.13
C THR A 269 -27.46 -19.44 1.90
N PRO A 270 -27.86 -20.72 1.75
CA PRO A 270 -26.96 -21.77 1.29
C PRO A 270 -26.34 -21.50 -0.10
N THR A 271 -26.93 -20.58 -0.88
CA THR A 271 -26.45 -20.10 -2.17
C THR A 271 -25.49 -18.91 -2.09
N ASP A 272 -25.23 -18.34 -0.91
CA ASP A 272 -24.25 -17.27 -0.74
C ASP A 272 -22.84 -17.78 -1.10
N PRO A 273 -22.05 -17.04 -1.92
CA PRO A 273 -20.71 -17.46 -2.26
C PRO A 273 -19.78 -17.45 -1.03
N PRO A 274 -18.90 -18.46 -0.87
CA PRO A 274 -17.92 -18.45 0.20
C PRO A 274 -16.95 -17.27 0.05
N PHE A 275 -16.37 -16.85 1.16
CA PHE A 275 -15.36 -15.78 1.20
C PHE A 275 -14.30 -16.11 2.23
N ILE A 276 -13.15 -15.44 2.13
CA ILE A 276 -12.15 -15.39 3.21
C ILE A 276 -12.15 -13.98 3.81
N GLN A 277 -11.86 -13.82 5.10
CA GLN A 277 -11.83 -12.51 5.77
C GLN A 277 -10.40 -12.10 6.10
N LEU A 278 -10.01 -10.91 5.63
CA LEU A 278 -8.73 -10.26 5.96
C LEU A 278 -8.95 -9.12 6.96
N ASN A 279 -8.03 -8.98 7.92
CA ASN A 279 -8.16 -8.06 9.04
C ASN A 279 -6.94 -7.11 9.13
N LEU A 280 -7.10 -5.87 8.66
CA LEU A 280 -6.02 -4.87 8.55
C LEU A 280 -6.01 -3.88 9.73
N ARG A 281 -5.78 -4.35 10.95
CA ARG A 281 -5.74 -3.48 12.15
C ARG A 281 -4.67 -2.40 12.09
N ASP A 282 -3.46 -2.75 11.63
CA ASP A 282 -2.32 -1.84 11.56
C ASP A 282 -2.31 -0.90 10.34
N ARG A 283 -3.45 -0.75 9.64
CA ARG A 283 -3.52 0.13 8.48
C ARG A 283 -3.35 1.58 8.89
N LYS A 284 -2.46 2.30 8.19
CA LYS A 284 -2.30 3.75 8.33
C LYS A 284 -3.67 4.44 8.24
N ASN A 285 -3.92 5.38 9.14
CA ASN A 285 -5.20 6.05 9.42
C ASN A 285 -6.21 5.28 10.30
N TRP A 286 -6.20 3.95 10.37
CA TRP A 286 -7.13 3.21 11.24
C TRP A 286 -6.76 3.35 12.72
N GLN A 287 -5.48 3.16 13.06
CA GLN A 287 -4.94 3.37 14.42
C GLN A 287 -5.27 4.78 14.99
N LYS A 288 -5.44 5.80 14.13
CA LYS A 288 -5.87 7.16 14.53
C LYS A 288 -7.36 7.29 14.84
N LYS A 289 -8.21 6.43 14.27
CA LYS A 289 -9.66 6.37 14.56
C LYS A 289 -9.95 5.55 15.81
N GLU A 290 -9.22 4.45 15.98
CA GLU A 290 -9.27 3.61 17.19
C GLU A 290 -8.95 4.43 18.44
N GLY A 291 -7.84 5.20 18.43
CA GLY A 291 -7.49 6.12 19.52
C GLY A 291 -8.45 7.31 19.75
N LYS A 292 -9.51 7.45 18.94
CA LYS A 292 -10.57 8.46 19.08
C LYS A 292 -11.94 7.87 19.45
N ASN A 293 -12.05 6.56 19.64
CA ASN A 293 -13.32 5.83 19.73
C ASN A 293 -14.26 6.03 18.51
N GLU A 294 -13.72 6.39 17.33
CA GLU A 294 -14.46 6.45 16.06
C GLU A 294 -14.60 5.03 15.45
N THR A 295 -15.14 4.09 16.24
CA THR A 295 -15.28 2.68 15.86
C THR A 295 -16.44 2.45 14.88
N GLN A 296 -16.20 2.70 13.60
CA GLN A 296 -17.00 2.05 12.55
C GLN A 296 -16.88 0.53 12.72
N LEU A 297 -18.01 -0.13 13.00
CA LEU A 297 -18.14 -1.49 13.56
C LEU A 297 -17.35 -2.61 12.85
N SER A 298 -16.88 -2.39 11.62
CA SER A 298 -16.15 -3.37 10.79
C SER A 298 -15.08 -2.78 9.87
N GLY A 299 -14.65 -1.52 10.08
CA GLY A 299 -13.83 -0.75 9.12
C GLY A 299 -12.44 -1.31 8.75
N HIS A 300 -11.98 -2.35 9.44
CA HIS A 300 -10.70 -3.03 9.20
C HIS A 300 -10.86 -4.46 8.65
N LYS A 301 -12.09 -4.94 8.41
CA LYS A 301 -12.40 -6.29 7.91
C LYS A 301 -12.78 -6.27 6.42
N TYR A 302 -12.14 -7.13 5.62
CA TYR A 302 -12.33 -7.24 4.17
C TYR A 302 -12.76 -8.65 3.81
N ASN A 303 -14.01 -8.81 3.37
CA ASN A 303 -14.53 -10.09 2.88
C ASN A 303 -14.14 -10.26 1.40
N CYS A 304 -13.35 -11.28 1.12
CA CYS A 304 -12.73 -11.55 -0.17
C CYS A 304 -13.41 -12.77 -0.81
N TYR A 305 -14.34 -12.51 -1.73
CA TYR A 305 -15.04 -13.53 -2.50
C TYR A 305 -14.21 -14.01 -3.70
N PRO A 306 -14.46 -15.22 -4.24
CA PRO A 306 -13.99 -15.64 -5.55
C PRO A 306 -14.20 -14.54 -6.61
N GLN A 307 -13.15 -14.23 -7.37
CA GLN A 307 -13.20 -13.23 -8.45
C GLN A 307 -13.25 -13.94 -9.81
N LYS A 308 -13.99 -13.38 -10.78
CA LYS A 308 -13.98 -13.83 -12.18
C LYS A 308 -12.57 -13.78 -12.76
N ILE A 309 -11.87 -12.66 -12.56
CA ILE A 309 -10.50 -12.45 -13.03
C ILE A 309 -9.53 -13.18 -12.10
N ARG A 310 -8.93 -14.27 -12.59
CA ARG A 310 -8.01 -15.12 -11.83
C ARG A 310 -6.78 -14.38 -11.33
N ALA A 311 -6.21 -13.46 -12.11
CA ALA A 311 -4.99 -12.72 -11.75
C ALA A 311 -5.09 -11.96 -10.41
N ILE A 312 -6.31 -11.55 -10.02
CA ILE A 312 -6.59 -10.77 -8.81
C ILE A 312 -7.37 -11.55 -7.76
N CYS A 313 -7.58 -12.86 -7.94
CA CYS A 313 -8.41 -13.67 -7.04
C CYS A 313 -7.71 -14.02 -5.71
N VAL A 314 -7.79 -13.10 -4.73
CA VAL A 314 -7.26 -13.29 -3.37
C VAL A 314 -7.76 -14.58 -2.73
N TYR A 315 -9.06 -14.89 -2.87
CA TYR A 315 -9.68 -16.10 -2.32
C TYR A 315 -8.92 -17.38 -2.72
N THR A 316 -8.54 -17.49 -3.99
CA THR A 316 -7.81 -18.66 -4.49
C THR A 316 -6.33 -18.61 -4.13
N HIS A 317 -5.64 -17.53 -4.50
CA HIS A 317 -4.16 -17.50 -4.40
C HIS A 317 -3.67 -17.59 -2.96
N LEU A 318 -4.39 -16.96 -2.02
CA LEU A 318 -4.03 -17.02 -0.61
C LEU A 318 -4.23 -18.42 -0.02
N ARG A 319 -5.33 -19.13 -0.36
CA ARG A 319 -5.54 -20.52 0.06
C ARG A 319 -4.48 -21.46 -0.51
N ILE A 320 -4.14 -21.33 -1.79
CA ILE A 320 -3.07 -22.13 -2.42
C ILE A 320 -1.72 -21.85 -1.76
N TRP A 321 -1.36 -20.57 -1.57
CA TRP A 321 -0.12 -20.18 -0.92
C TRP A 321 -0.02 -20.69 0.53
N MET A 322 -1.05 -20.51 1.35
CA MET A 322 -1.03 -20.94 2.75
C MET A 322 -0.93 -22.46 2.84
N LYS A 323 -1.75 -23.22 2.10
CA LYS A 323 -1.68 -24.69 2.08
C LYS A 323 -0.32 -25.19 1.61
N PHE A 324 0.24 -24.61 0.55
CA PHE A 324 1.58 -24.93 0.07
C PHE A 324 2.65 -24.63 1.11
N SER A 325 2.53 -23.50 1.81
CA SER A 325 3.45 -23.10 2.87
C SER A 325 3.40 -24.05 4.06
N GLU A 326 2.21 -24.44 4.54
CA GLU A 326 2.07 -25.41 5.64
C GLU A 326 2.66 -26.78 5.28
N MET A 327 2.41 -27.28 4.07
CA MET A 327 2.89 -28.59 3.62
C MET A 327 4.40 -28.62 3.35
N HIS A 328 4.95 -27.62 2.66
CA HIS A 328 6.31 -27.69 2.10
C HIS A 328 7.33 -26.72 2.73
N ILE A 329 6.88 -25.56 3.24
CA ILE A 329 7.76 -24.49 3.74
C ILE A 329 7.90 -24.58 5.26
N LEU A 330 6.79 -24.49 5.99
CA LEU A 330 6.72 -24.55 7.44
C LEU A 330 6.72 -25.99 7.97
N ARG A 331 6.17 -26.95 7.20
CA ARG A 331 5.92 -28.35 7.62
C ARG A 331 5.10 -28.47 8.93
N ARG A 332 4.26 -27.47 9.17
CA ARG A 332 3.34 -27.34 10.30
C ARG A 332 2.27 -26.31 9.94
N ASN A 333 1.16 -26.34 10.65
CA ASN A 333 0.12 -25.33 10.53
C ASN A 333 0.65 -23.95 10.97
N TYR A 334 0.07 -22.88 10.43
CA TYR A 334 0.38 -21.51 10.83
C TYR A 334 0.04 -21.26 12.31
N LYS A 335 0.98 -20.66 13.05
CA LYS A 335 0.75 -20.09 14.39
C LYS A 335 0.21 -18.66 14.24
N PRO A 336 -0.60 -18.13 15.17
CA PRO A 336 -1.22 -16.80 15.07
C PRO A 336 -0.28 -15.65 14.70
N ASP A 337 0.95 -15.66 15.21
CA ASP A 337 1.97 -14.61 14.99
C ASP A 337 2.94 -14.89 13.83
N ASP A 338 2.81 -16.01 13.13
CA ASP A 338 3.61 -16.26 11.92
C ASP A 338 3.20 -15.27 10.82
N PHE A 339 4.19 -14.70 10.13
CA PHE A 339 3.94 -13.88 8.94
C PHE A 339 3.54 -14.77 7.76
N ILE A 340 2.50 -14.34 7.04
CA ILE A 340 2.01 -15.00 5.82
C ILE A 340 3.08 -14.97 4.73
N PHE A 341 3.87 -13.90 4.69
CA PHE A 341 4.98 -13.71 3.77
C PHE A 341 6.29 -13.56 4.56
N PRO A 342 6.87 -14.65 5.09
CA PRO A 342 8.03 -14.57 5.98
C PRO A 342 9.32 -14.21 5.23
N THR A 343 10.32 -13.69 5.93
CA THR A 343 11.68 -13.55 5.35
C THR A 343 12.26 -14.95 5.06
N ILE A 344 12.75 -15.13 3.83
CA ILE A 344 13.41 -16.36 3.36
C ILE A 344 14.81 -15.96 2.93
N ASN A 345 15.84 -16.64 3.47
CA ASN A 345 17.23 -16.33 3.12
C ASN A 345 17.57 -16.72 1.68
N ALA A 346 18.64 -16.13 1.14
CA ALA A 346 19.04 -16.22 -0.28
C ALA A 346 19.17 -17.65 -0.84
N ASN A 347 19.43 -18.65 0.00
CA ASN A 347 19.59 -20.05 -0.41
C ASN A 347 18.26 -20.84 -0.38
N GLY A 348 17.11 -20.21 -0.06
CA GLY A 348 15.81 -20.87 0.11
C GLY A 348 15.68 -21.75 1.37
N ILE A 349 16.78 -21.96 2.09
CA ILE A 349 16.95 -22.99 3.12
C ILE A 349 16.46 -22.59 4.52
N THR A 350 16.60 -21.33 4.93
CA THR A 350 16.15 -20.85 6.25
C THR A 350 15.02 -19.84 6.13
N ILE A 351 13.88 -20.18 6.73
CA ILE A 351 12.66 -19.37 6.80
C ILE A 351 12.53 -18.76 8.19
N GLN A 352 12.42 -17.44 8.27
CA GLN A 352 12.13 -16.73 9.53
C GLN A 352 10.64 -16.42 9.59
N SER A 353 9.86 -17.40 10.03
CA SER A 353 8.38 -17.30 10.19
C SER A 353 7.94 -16.11 11.05
N THR A 354 8.77 -15.69 12.00
CA THR A 354 8.55 -14.53 12.90
C THR A 354 9.09 -13.20 12.36
N GLN A 355 9.47 -13.11 11.09
CA GLN A 355 9.90 -11.86 10.44
C GLN A 355 9.18 -11.66 9.10
N PRO A 356 8.64 -10.46 8.80
CA PRO A 356 8.01 -10.17 7.52
C PRO A 356 9.06 -10.16 6.39
N ILE A 357 8.61 -10.28 5.14
CA ILE A 357 9.46 -10.05 3.96
C ILE A 357 9.94 -8.59 3.91
N THR A 358 11.24 -8.41 3.65
CA THR A 358 11.83 -7.08 3.59
C THR A 358 11.35 -6.28 2.36
N PRO A 359 11.29 -4.94 2.43
CA PRO A 359 10.87 -4.10 1.31
C PRO A 359 11.70 -4.33 0.03
N GLU A 360 13.00 -4.58 0.18
CA GLU A 360 13.95 -4.81 -0.92
C GLU A 360 13.67 -6.14 -1.61
N ALA A 361 13.35 -7.19 -0.84
CA ALA A 361 12.95 -8.48 -1.37
C ALA A 361 11.61 -8.39 -2.12
N VAL A 362 10.66 -7.59 -1.64
CA VAL A 362 9.42 -7.31 -2.37
C VAL A 362 9.68 -6.54 -3.66
N GLN A 363 10.51 -5.49 -3.62
CA GLN A 363 10.83 -4.68 -4.80
C GLN A 363 11.50 -5.53 -5.88
N LYS A 364 12.51 -6.33 -5.50
CA LYS A 364 13.19 -7.27 -6.39
C LYS A 364 12.21 -8.28 -6.98
N MET A 365 11.35 -8.88 -6.16
CA MET A 365 10.34 -9.84 -6.61
C MET A 365 9.33 -9.21 -7.60
N ILE A 366 8.97 -7.94 -7.43
CA ILE A 366 8.09 -7.23 -8.38
C ILE A 366 8.80 -7.05 -9.72
N SER A 367 10.01 -6.47 -9.72
CA SER A 367 10.79 -6.24 -10.93
C SER A 367 11.06 -7.54 -11.69
N GLU A 368 11.57 -8.59 -11.04
CA GLU A 368 11.81 -9.90 -11.67
C GLU A 368 10.57 -10.45 -12.39
N PHE A 369 9.39 -10.34 -11.78
CA PHE A 369 8.14 -10.85 -12.37
C PHE A 369 7.63 -9.97 -13.52
N THR A 370 7.73 -8.65 -13.42
CA THR A 370 7.30 -7.75 -14.50
C THR A 370 8.23 -7.80 -15.70
N ASP A 371 9.53 -7.93 -15.46
CA ASP A 371 10.55 -8.00 -16.51
C ASP A 371 10.45 -9.35 -17.24
N SER A 372 10.33 -10.46 -16.50
CA SER A 372 10.16 -11.81 -17.09
C SER A 372 8.85 -11.98 -17.87
N ALA A 373 7.81 -11.21 -17.54
CA ALA A 373 6.54 -11.17 -18.26
C ALA A 373 6.54 -10.18 -19.45
N GLY A 374 7.67 -9.55 -19.78
CA GLY A 374 7.77 -8.58 -20.89
C GLY A 374 7.05 -7.26 -20.62
N THR A 375 6.93 -6.86 -19.36
CA THR A 375 6.20 -5.66 -18.91
C THR A 375 7.01 -4.79 -17.93
N PRO A 376 8.28 -4.44 -18.20
CA PRO A 376 9.11 -3.68 -17.28
C PRO A 376 8.51 -2.31 -16.94
N GLY A 377 8.78 -1.81 -15.73
CA GLY A 377 8.29 -0.49 -15.31
C GLY A 377 8.68 -0.09 -13.89
N ALA A 378 8.54 1.21 -13.61
CA ALA A 378 8.82 1.83 -12.31
C ALA A 378 7.72 1.54 -11.25
N PHE A 379 7.48 0.25 -10.99
CA PHE A 379 6.54 -0.22 -9.98
C PHE A 379 7.21 -0.22 -8.61
N THR A 380 6.69 0.55 -7.64
CA THR A 380 7.24 0.60 -6.29
C THR A 380 6.17 0.29 -5.23
N THR A 381 6.31 0.81 -4.01
CA THR A 381 5.53 0.41 -2.82
C THR A 381 4.01 0.60 -2.92
N HIS A 382 3.50 1.25 -3.98
CA HIS A 382 2.09 1.60 -4.18
C HIS A 382 1.52 1.11 -5.53
N CYS A 383 2.27 0.35 -6.34
CA CYS A 383 1.88 -0.04 -7.70
C CYS A 383 0.54 -0.81 -7.75
N PHE A 384 0.40 -1.87 -6.94
CA PHE A 384 -0.83 -2.67 -6.87
C PHE A 384 -2.01 -1.88 -6.29
N ARG A 385 -1.75 -1.06 -5.26
CA ARG A 385 -2.76 -0.16 -4.66
C ARG A 385 -3.34 0.82 -5.69
N ARG A 386 -2.49 1.41 -6.54
CA ARG A 386 -2.91 2.30 -7.62
C ARG A 386 -3.72 1.57 -8.68
N GLY A 387 -3.15 0.51 -9.26
CA GLY A 387 -3.79 -0.24 -10.34
C GLY A 387 -5.14 -0.84 -9.92
N GLY A 388 -5.25 -1.35 -8.69
CA GLY A 388 -6.51 -1.84 -8.15
C GLY A 388 -7.57 -0.76 -7.94
N ALA A 389 -7.16 0.44 -7.51
CA ALA A 389 -8.06 1.57 -7.30
C ALA A 389 -8.55 2.14 -8.64
N GLN A 390 -7.65 2.36 -9.60
CA GLN A 390 -7.99 2.72 -10.98
C GLN A 390 -8.88 1.67 -11.65
N PHE A 391 -8.58 0.37 -11.48
CA PHE A 391 -9.41 -0.69 -12.03
C PHE A 391 -10.84 -0.61 -11.51
N ARG A 392 -11.07 -0.57 -10.19
CA ARG A 392 -12.43 -0.44 -9.67
C ARG A 392 -13.07 0.92 -9.92
N PHE A 393 -12.32 1.98 -10.22
CA PHE A 393 -12.90 3.28 -10.55
C PHE A 393 -13.29 3.39 -12.03
N MET A 394 -12.46 2.86 -12.95
CA MET A 394 -12.51 3.18 -14.39
C MET A 394 -12.46 1.94 -15.29
N PHE A 395 -11.57 0.99 -15.04
CA PHE A 395 -11.31 -0.11 -15.99
C PHE A 395 -12.11 -1.40 -15.75
N ALA A 396 -12.88 -1.48 -14.66
CA ALA A 396 -13.81 -2.57 -14.42
C ALA A 396 -15.05 -2.45 -15.34
N SER A 397 -15.70 -3.59 -15.60
CA SER A 397 -16.91 -3.63 -16.43
C SER A 397 -18.03 -2.75 -15.84
N ILE A 398 -18.93 -2.28 -16.71
CA ILE A 398 -20.08 -1.46 -16.31
C ILE A 398 -20.91 -2.26 -15.28
N GLY A 399 -21.18 -1.65 -14.11
CA GLY A 399 -21.81 -2.30 -12.96
C GLY A 399 -20.84 -2.93 -11.94
N GLU A 400 -19.59 -3.25 -12.32
CA GLU A 400 -18.54 -3.73 -11.40
C GLU A 400 -17.63 -2.62 -10.87
N ARG A 401 -17.77 -1.40 -11.41
CA ARG A 401 -17.12 -0.17 -10.96
C ARG A 401 -17.70 0.35 -9.64
N TRP A 402 -16.91 1.12 -8.91
CA TRP A 402 -17.18 1.54 -7.54
C TRP A 402 -17.26 3.06 -7.41
N THR A 403 -18.25 3.52 -6.64
CA THR A 403 -18.40 4.94 -6.32
C THR A 403 -17.20 5.47 -5.53
N LEU A 404 -16.91 6.76 -5.65
CA LEU A 404 -15.82 7.41 -4.91
C LEU A 404 -15.94 7.24 -3.38
N ALA A 405 -17.16 7.11 -2.86
CA ALA A 405 -17.41 6.81 -1.45
C ALA A 405 -16.94 5.39 -1.07
N ARG A 406 -17.25 4.37 -1.89
CA ARG A 406 -16.77 2.99 -1.70
C ARG A 406 -15.25 2.92 -1.85
N ILE A 407 -14.67 3.63 -2.82
CA ILE A 407 -13.21 3.73 -3.01
C ILE A 407 -12.54 4.31 -1.76
N ARG A 408 -13.02 5.47 -1.28
CA ARG A 408 -12.52 6.13 -0.06
C ARG A 408 -12.50 5.21 1.15
N TRP A 409 -13.60 4.48 1.36
CA TRP A 409 -13.70 3.49 2.44
C TRP A 409 -12.71 2.35 2.25
N TRP A 410 -12.73 1.69 1.09
CA TRP A 410 -11.97 0.46 0.83
C TRP A 410 -10.45 0.66 0.87
N GLY A 411 -9.94 1.80 0.42
CA GLY A 411 -8.51 2.12 0.51
C GLY A 411 -8.07 2.78 1.82
N GLY A 412 -8.97 3.02 2.78
CA GLY A 412 -8.64 3.61 4.08
C GLY A 412 -8.18 5.08 4.02
N TRP A 413 -8.70 5.85 3.07
CA TRP A 413 -8.44 7.29 2.98
C TRP A 413 -9.07 8.05 4.15
N ALA A 414 -8.46 9.15 4.58
CA ALA A 414 -8.96 9.90 5.73
C ALA A 414 -10.14 10.82 5.33
N PRO A 415 -11.16 11.05 6.20
CA PRO A 415 -12.30 11.91 5.86
C PRO A 415 -11.91 13.36 5.52
N ASN A 416 -10.81 13.85 6.11
CA ASN A 416 -10.23 15.17 5.89
C ASN A 416 -9.18 15.23 4.78
N GLU A 417 -8.97 14.15 4.03
CA GLU A 417 -8.06 14.11 2.89
C GLU A 417 -8.74 14.75 1.68
N LYS A 418 -8.13 15.82 1.12
CA LYS A 418 -8.73 16.62 0.04
C LYS A 418 -9.19 15.73 -1.11
N ARG A 419 -10.41 15.95 -1.60
CA ARG A 419 -11.04 15.15 -2.66
C ARG A 419 -10.15 15.13 -3.90
N ASP A 420 -9.59 16.29 -4.23
CA ASP A 420 -8.68 16.56 -5.34
C ASP A 420 -7.41 15.71 -5.27
N THR A 421 -6.88 15.43 -4.06
CA THR A 421 -5.70 14.56 -3.90
C THR A 421 -6.02 13.10 -4.24
N LEU A 422 -7.23 12.63 -3.92
CA LEU A 422 -7.67 11.28 -4.31
C LEU A 422 -8.01 11.21 -5.81
N ILE A 423 -8.70 12.22 -6.34
CA ILE A 423 -9.03 12.29 -7.77
C ILE A 423 -7.75 12.31 -8.58
N ARG A 424 -6.77 13.16 -8.23
CA ARG A 424 -5.45 13.20 -8.84
C ARG A 424 -4.67 11.89 -8.69
N TYR A 425 -4.80 11.20 -7.55
CA TYR A 425 -4.20 9.85 -7.38
C TYR A 425 -4.82 8.78 -8.30
N LEU A 426 -6.04 8.98 -8.79
CA LEU A 426 -6.73 8.10 -9.74
C LEU A 426 -6.50 8.53 -11.20
N LEU A 427 -6.47 9.84 -11.46
CA LEU A 427 -6.44 10.48 -12.78
C LEU A 427 -5.07 11.06 -13.22
N ASP A 428 -4.01 11.03 -12.41
CA ASP A 428 -2.67 11.54 -12.80
C ASP A 428 -2.11 10.84 -14.08
N GLU A 429 -2.58 9.63 -14.41
CA GLU A 429 -2.24 8.91 -15.65
C GLU A 429 -3.26 9.15 -16.80
N LEU A 430 -4.29 9.98 -16.58
CA LEU A 430 -5.32 10.35 -17.58
C LEU A 430 -5.23 11.78 -18.11
N ASN A 431 -4.45 12.68 -17.50
CA ASN A 431 -4.27 14.04 -18.04
C ASN A 431 -3.83 14.01 -19.52
N THR A 432 -2.98 13.03 -19.87
CA THR A 432 -2.49 12.76 -21.23
C THR A 432 -3.54 12.20 -22.20
N TYR A 433 -4.70 11.75 -21.71
CA TYR A 433 -5.85 11.32 -22.51
C TYR A 433 -6.94 12.40 -22.54
N GLU A 434 -7.12 13.15 -21.45
CA GLU A 434 -8.04 14.30 -21.43
C GLU A 434 -7.54 15.47 -22.30
N GLU A 435 -6.22 15.61 -22.51
CA GLU A 435 -5.63 16.59 -23.44
C GLU A 435 -5.82 16.26 -24.94
N ASP A 436 -6.30 15.05 -25.29
CA ASP A 436 -6.68 14.72 -26.68
C ASP A 436 -8.11 15.20 -26.99
N HIS A 437 -8.21 16.47 -27.36
CA HIS A 437 -9.45 17.09 -27.85
C HIS A 437 -9.59 17.02 -29.38
N SER A 438 -8.82 16.17 -30.08
CA SER A 438 -8.75 16.17 -31.56
C SER A 438 -10.10 15.91 -32.24
N ASP A 439 -10.98 15.11 -31.63
CA ASP A 439 -12.33 14.77 -32.13
C ASP A 439 -13.45 15.65 -31.53
N ALA A 440 -13.12 16.73 -30.80
CA ALA A 440 -14.12 17.58 -30.12
C ALA A 440 -15.04 18.37 -31.08
N LEU A 441 -14.70 18.41 -32.39
CA LEU A 441 -15.52 19.00 -33.46
C LEU A 441 -16.17 17.93 -34.36
N ALA A 442 -16.22 16.67 -33.93
CA ALA A 442 -16.93 15.62 -34.65
C ALA A 442 -18.39 16.05 -34.92
N PRO A 443 -18.88 16.00 -36.18
CA PRO A 443 -20.26 16.40 -36.50
C PRO A 443 -21.31 15.41 -35.96
N ILE A 444 -20.88 14.30 -35.37
CA ILE A 444 -21.71 13.36 -34.62
C ILE A 444 -21.31 13.50 -33.15
N ASP A 445 -22.11 14.25 -32.37
CA ASP A 445 -21.94 14.30 -30.92
C ASP A 445 -22.28 12.93 -30.32
N ARG A 446 -21.23 12.14 -30.06
CA ARG A 446 -21.29 10.85 -29.39
C ARG A 446 -21.58 10.96 -27.89
N LYS A 447 -21.78 12.17 -27.35
CA LYS A 447 -22.06 12.43 -25.93
C LYS A 447 -21.00 11.85 -24.99
N ALA A 448 -19.77 11.67 -25.46
CA ALA A 448 -18.70 11.04 -24.68
C ALA A 448 -18.49 11.76 -23.34
N TYR A 449 -18.64 13.09 -23.32
CA TYR A 449 -18.59 13.97 -22.14
C TYR A 449 -19.68 13.72 -21.09
N GLU A 450 -20.80 13.05 -21.42
CA GLU A 450 -21.86 12.69 -20.47
C GLU A 450 -21.42 11.54 -19.52
N SER A 451 -20.23 10.99 -19.74
CA SER A 451 -19.63 9.92 -18.94
C SER A 451 -18.12 10.12 -18.75
N HIS A 452 -17.57 9.69 -17.61
CA HIS A 452 -16.17 10.01 -17.25
C HIS A 452 -15.10 9.31 -18.13
N ALA A 453 -15.49 8.35 -18.99
CA ALA A 453 -14.59 7.66 -19.91
C ALA A 453 -15.29 7.25 -21.22
N GLY A 454 -16.27 8.04 -21.69
CA GLY A 454 -16.88 7.85 -23.02
C GLY A 454 -17.98 6.79 -23.15
N GLU A 455 -18.31 6.01 -22.11
CA GLU A 455 -19.38 4.98 -22.13
C GLU A 455 -20.76 5.47 -22.61
N ALA A 456 -21.08 6.75 -22.45
CA ALA A 456 -22.31 7.32 -22.99
C ALA A 456 -22.40 7.20 -24.53
N ALA A 457 -21.26 7.15 -25.22
CA ALA A 457 -21.16 6.86 -26.64
C ALA A 457 -21.42 5.38 -26.97
N GLU A 458 -20.87 4.45 -26.18
CA GLU A 458 -21.05 3.00 -26.39
C GLU A 458 -22.49 2.55 -26.07
N MET A 459 -23.14 3.23 -25.13
CA MET A 459 -24.53 2.98 -24.71
C MET A 459 -25.55 3.83 -25.46
N ALA A 460 -25.12 4.70 -26.39
CA ALA A 460 -26.03 5.50 -27.20
C ALA A 460 -26.89 4.60 -28.10
N PRO A 461 -28.22 4.75 -28.12
CA PRO A 461 -29.04 4.09 -29.13
C PRO A 461 -28.64 4.63 -30.51
N LEU A 462 -28.52 3.72 -31.49
CA LEU A 462 -28.10 4.03 -32.87
C LEU A 462 -28.83 5.27 -33.40
N SER A 463 -28.08 6.33 -33.73
CA SER A 463 -28.70 7.59 -34.15
C SER A 463 -29.43 7.44 -35.49
N THR A 464 -30.41 8.30 -35.75
CA THR A 464 -31.18 8.23 -37.00
C THR A 464 -30.32 8.49 -38.24
N SER A 465 -29.21 9.22 -38.10
CA SER A 465 -28.20 9.41 -39.17
C SER A 465 -27.36 8.17 -39.41
N GLU A 466 -26.85 7.52 -38.35
CA GLU A 466 -26.09 6.27 -38.46
C GLU A 466 -26.96 5.13 -38.98
N GLY A 467 -28.22 5.04 -38.52
CA GLY A 467 -29.21 4.10 -39.05
C GLY A 467 -29.47 4.31 -40.54
N ARG A 468 -29.66 5.56 -41.00
CA ARG A 468 -29.78 5.87 -42.44
C ARG A 468 -28.51 5.50 -43.23
N GLY A 469 -27.32 5.68 -42.65
CA GLY A 469 -26.05 5.26 -43.23
C GLY A 469 -25.96 3.75 -43.39
N LEU A 470 -26.33 3.00 -42.35
CA LEU A 470 -26.37 1.54 -42.36
C LEU A 470 -27.38 1.02 -43.40
N PHE A 471 -28.59 1.59 -43.47
CA PHE A 471 -29.58 1.22 -44.47
C PHE A 471 -29.13 1.52 -45.91
N LYS A 472 -28.41 2.62 -46.15
CA LYS A 472 -27.79 2.90 -47.47
C LYS A 472 -26.73 1.86 -47.84
N LEU A 473 -25.81 1.54 -46.92
CA LEU A 473 -24.77 0.53 -47.15
C LEU A 473 -25.37 -0.85 -47.42
N VAL A 474 -26.45 -1.22 -46.72
CA VAL A 474 -27.18 -2.47 -46.96
C VAL A 474 -27.89 -2.46 -48.32
N ASP A 475 -28.57 -1.36 -48.69
CA ASP A 475 -29.23 -1.20 -50.00
C ASP A 475 -28.23 -1.22 -51.16
N GLU A 476 -27.08 -0.56 -51.03
CA GLU A 476 -25.99 -0.60 -52.01
C GLU A 476 -25.36 -1.99 -52.11
N SER A 477 -25.16 -2.69 -50.98
CA SER A 477 -24.67 -4.07 -50.97
C SER A 477 -25.65 -5.03 -51.65
N ILE A 478 -26.95 -4.91 -51.36
CA ILE A 478 -28.02 -5.69 -52.00
C ILE A 478 -28.05 -5.42 -53.49
N LYS A 479 -28.05 -4.15 -53.92
CA LYS A 479 -28.01 -3.77 -55.35
C LYS A 479 -26.78 -4.34 -56.07
N THR A 480 -25.63 -4.31 -55.42
CA THR A 480 -24.38 -4.87 -55.96
C THR A 480 -24.48 -6.39 -56.12
N GLN A 481 -24.98 -7.12 -55.11
CA GLN A 481 -25.20 -8.56 -55.22
C GLN A 481 -26.26 -8.93 -56.26
N PHE A 482 -27.35 -8.17 -56.35
CA PHE A 482 -28.40 -8.40 -57.36
C PHE A 482 -27.89 -8.16 -58.78
N SER A 483 -27.09 -7.11 -59.00
CA SER A 483 -26.46 -6.81 -60.29
C SER A 483 -25.48 -7.91 -60.73
N MET A 484 -24.64 -8.40 -59.80
CA MET A 484 -23.78 -9.57 -60.05
C MET A 484 -24.60 -10.81 -60.41
N ALA A 485 -25.63 -11.14 -59.63
CA ALA A 485 -26.51 -12.29 -59.92
C ALA A 485 -27.19 -12.19 -61.29
N PHE A 486 -27.67 -11.00 -61.68
CA PHE A 486 -28.32 -10.79 -62.98
C PHE A 486 -27.33 -10.90 -64.15
N SER A 487 -26.08 -10.44 -63.98
CA SER A 487 -25.03 -10.61 -64.98
C SER A 487 -24.68 -12.09 -65.28
N HIS A 488 -24.93 -13.00 -64.33
CA HIS A 488 -24.75 -14.44 -64.51
C HIS A 488 -25.95 -15.13 -65.19
N LEU A 489 -27.08 -14.44 -65.37
CA LEU A 489 -28.33 -15.02 -65.90
C LEU A 489 -28.66 -14.59 -67.35
N SER A 490 -27.77 -13.85 -68.04
CA SER A 490 -27.94 -13.53 -69.46
C SER A 490 -27.64 -14.75 -70.36
N PRO A 491 -28.61 -15.29 -71.13
CA PRO A 491 -28.37 -16.44 -71.99
C PRO A 491 -27.57 -16.08 -73.25
N ARG A 492 -26.58 -16.92 -73.60
CA ARG A 492 -25.89 -16.89 -74.91
C ARG A 492 -26.52 -17.92 -75.87
N GLY A 493 -27.01 -17.46 -77.02
CA GLY A 493 -27.55 -18.27 -78.14
C GLY A 493 -29.06 -18.05 -78.37
N VAL A 494 -29.58 -17.24 -79.30
CA VAL A 494 -29.49 -17.27 -80.80
C VAL A 494 -30.31 -18.46 -81.38
N PRO A 495 -31.21 -18.32 -82.40
CA PRO A 495 -31.20 -17.38 -83.54
C PRO A 495 -32.51 -16.60 -83.87
N GLN A 496 -32.46 -15.89 -85.00
CA GLN A 496 -33.50 -15.05 -85.64
C GLN A 496 -34.79 -15.79 -86.05
N GLY A 497 -35.88 -15.04 -86.18
CA GLY A 497 -36.96 -15.35 -87.14
C GLY A 497 -38.37 -14.93 -86.72
N PHE A 498 -38.90 -13.87 -87.36
CA PHE A 498 -40.30 -13.57 -87.73
C PHE A 498 -40.72 -12.11 -87.48
N PRO A 499 -41.27 -11.39 -88.49
CA PRO A 499 -41.65 -9.97 -88.37
C PRO A 499 -43.17 -9.73 -88.36
N VAL A 500 -43.69 -9.05 -87.33
CA VAL A 500 -44.99 -8.31 -87.34
C VAL A 500 -44.81 -7.12 -86.39
N SER A 501 -44.54 -5.92 -86.89
CA SER A 501 -45.50 -4.90 -87.34
C SER A 501 -46.40 -4.31 -86.24
N GLN A 502 -46.18 -3.02 -85.99
CA GLN A 502 -47.10 -1.97 -85.55
C GLN A 502 -48.50 -2.38 -85.07
N PHE A 503 -48.91 -1.86 -83.90
CA PHE A 503 -50.18 -1.14 -83.79
C PHE A 503 -50.13 -0.04 -82.71
N SER A 504 -50.72 1.11 -83.02
CA SER A 504 -50.98 2.21 -82.09
C SER A 504 -52.32 2.01 -81.37
N SER A 505 -52.51 2.72 -80.24
CA SER A 505 -53.70 2.88 -79.38
C SER A 505 -55.06 2.95 -80.14
N PRO A 506 -56.25 2.62 -79.53
CA PRO A 506 -56.80 3.43 -78.41
C PRO A 506 -57.84 2.80 -77.42
N LEU A 507 -58.23 3.63 -76.42
CA LEU A 507 -59.50 3.75 -75.66
C LEU A 507 -60.34 2.55 -75.18
N VAL A 508 -60.73 2.58 -73.89
CA VAL A 508 -62.12 2.32 -73.38
C VAL A 508 -62.44 3.28 -72.20
N GLN A 509 -63.72 3.59 -71.98
CA GLN A 509 -64.29 4.69 -71.17
C GLN A 509 -65.59 4.25 -70.45
N GLY A 510 -65.96 4.86 -69.30
CA GLY A 510 -67.26 4.67 -68.58
C GLY A 510 -67.16 3.85 -67.27
N HIS A 511 -67.58 4.29 -66.06
CA HIS A 511 -68.88 4.82 -65.53
C HIS A 511 -70.02 3.76 -65.54
N TYR A 512 -70.88 3.56 -64.51
CA TYR A 512 -71.50 4.48 -63.53
C TYR A 512 -71.95 3.80 -62.20
N SER A 513 -72.06 4.57 -61.09
CA SER A 513 -73.32 4.80 -60.33
C SER A 513 -73.09 5.68 -59.08
N HIS A 514 -74.11 6.44 -58.62
CA HIS A 514 -74.00 7.56 -57.65
C HIS A 514 -75.06 7.49 -56.52
N PHE A 515 -74.65 7.81 -55.27
CA PHE A 515 -75.25 8.73 -54.23
C PHE A 515 -76.76 8.67 -53.84
N PRO A 516 -77.20 9.04 -52.59
CA PRO A 516 -77.05 10.36 -51.89
C PRO A 516 -76.52 10.29 -50.42
N THR A 517 -75.85 11.28 -49.77
CA THR A 517 -76.05 12.75 -49.57
C THR A 517 -77.07 13.07 -48.44
N SER A 518 -76.85 13.88 -47.38
CA SER A 518 -75.67 14.58 -46.78
C SER A 518 -76.07 15.27 -45.43
N PHE A 519 -75.17 15.60 -44.48
CA PHE A 519 -75.31 16.75 -43.53
C PHE A 519 -73.98 17.22 -42.89
N ALA A 520 -73.89 18.51 -42.53
CA ALA A 520 -72.68 19.19 -42.03
C ALA A 520 -72.89 19.96 -40.71
N GLN A 521 -71.82 20.24 -39.95
CA GLN A 521 -71.63 21.47 -39.14
C GLN A 521 -70.19 21.63 -38.59
N THR A 522 -69.89 22.78 -37.97
CA THR A 522 -68.57 23.45 -38.05
C THR A 522 -67.94 23.93 -36.73
N HIS A 523 -66.60 23.94 -36.70
CA HIS A 523 -65.69 24.91 -36.05
C HIS A 523 -65.44 25.00 -34.52
N ARG A 524 -64.13 25.17 -34.21
CA ARG A 524 -63.45 25.95 -33.13
C ARG A 524 -63.11 25.34 -31.73
N SER A 525 -61.81 25.41 -31.42
CA SER A 525 -61.13 25.45 -30.09
C SER A 525 -61.19 26.89 -29.47
N PRO A 526 -60.54 27.27 -28.33
CA PRO A 526 -59.47 26.65 -27.47
C PRO A 526 -59.94 26.57 -25.97
N PRO A 527 -59.17 26.70 -24.83
CA PRO A 527 -57.73 26.94 -24.58
C PRO A 527 -57.04 26.06 -23.47
N SER A 528 -56.48 26.67 -22.41
CA SER A 528 -55.30 26.28 -21.60
C SER A 528 -55.37 26.61 -20.09
N VAL A 529 -54.67 25.89 -19.19
CA VAL A 529 -54.09 26.38 -17.89
C VAL A 529 -53.02 25.40 -17.29
N PRO A 530 -52.15 25.79 -16.31
CA PRO A 530 -50.79 25.21 -16.13
C PRO A 530 -50.40 24.71 -14.69
N PHE A 531 -49.08 24.51 -14.48
CA PHE A 531 -48.33 24.13 -13.24
C PHE A 531 -48.62 24.98 -11.97
N PRO A 532 -48.23 24.49 -10.76
CA PRO A 532 -47.15 25.18 -10.03
C PRO A 532 -46.16 24.28 -9.22
N GLN A 533 -45.13 24.91 -8.63
CA GLN A 533 -44.05 24.34 -7.80
C GLN A 533 -44.08 24.80 -6.32
N THR A 534 -43.47 24.00 -5.42
CA THR A 534 -42.82 24.36 -4.13
C THR A 534 -43.55 25.14 -3.02
N TYR A 535 -43.58 24.61 -1.78
CA TYR A 535 -42.71 25.03 -0.64
C TYR A 535 -42.97 24.15 0.63
N ALA A 536 -42.38 24.46 1.78
CA ALA A 536 -42.02 23.49 2.84
C ALA A 536 -42.66 23.71 4.24
N HIS A 537 -42.35 22.77 5.17
CA HIS A 537 -42.39 22.79 6.65
C HIS A 537 -43.41 21.90 7.41
N GLN A 538 -42.84 20.94 8.16
CA GLN A 538 -43.13 20.52 9.55
C GLN A 538 -44.54 20.04 9.97
N PHE A 539 -44.65 18.78 10.47
CA PHE A 539 -44.87 18.39 11.89
C PHE A 539 -45.30 16.91 12.01
N LEU A 540 -44.91 16.24 13.11
CA LEU A 540 -45.35 14.89 13.53
C LEU A 540 -46.62 14.99 14.41
N PRO A 541 -47.51 13.97 14.40
CA PRO A 541 -47.44 12.85 15.38
C PRO A 541 -47.60 11.47 14.69
N SER A 542 -46.99 10.34 15.12
CA SER A 542 -46.94 9.63 16.41
C SER A 542 -48.03 8.57 16.60
N VAL A 543 -47.63 7.32 16.95
CA VAL A 543 -48.40 6.13 17.44
C VAL A 543 -49.46 5.54 16.45
N GLN A 544 -49.54 4.24 16.11
CA GLN A 544 -49.62 3.01 16.95
C GLN A 544 -49.23 1.72 16.18
N CYS A 545 -49.23 0.58 16.89
CA CYS A 545 -48.72 -0.73 16.46
C CYS A 545 -49.83 -1.81 16.30
N VAL A 546 -49.50 -2.88 15.54
CA VAL A 546 -50.00 -4.29 15.59
C VAL A 546 -51.49 -4.61 15.33
N PRO A 547 -51.91 -5.89 15.08
CA PRO A 547 -51.27 -7.04 14.39
C PRO A 547 -52.21 -7.77 13.36
N PHE A 548 -51.85 -9.02 12.95
CA PHE A 548 -52.64 -10.02 12.18
C PHE A 548 -52.82 -9.77 10.66
N SER A 549 -52.93 -10.78 9.75
CA SER A 549 -53.04 -12.25 9.90
C SER A 549 -52.37 -13.01 8.73
N ASN A 550 -52.08 -14.31 8.91
CA ASN A 550 -51.87 -15.27 7.80
C ASN A 550 -53.11 -15.35 6.87
N PRO A 551 -52.92 -15.83 5.63
CA PRO A 551 -53.53 -17.13 5.32
C PRO A 551 -52.52 -18.15 4.75
N SER A 552 -52.80 -19.42 4.98
CA SER A 552 -52.00 -20.57 4.54
C SER A 552 -52.55 -21.23 3.29
N ASN A 553 -51.68 -22.00 2.61
CA ASN A 553 -52.00 -23.15 1.77
C ASN A 553 -52.94 -22.97 0.55
N LEU A 554 -52.34 -23.01 -0.63
CA LEU A 554 -52.86 -23.82 -1.73
C LEU A 554 -51.71 -24.64 -2.31
N ALA A 555 -51.84 -25.96 -2.29
CA ALA A 555 -50.98 -26.91 -2.98
C ALA A 555 -51.72 -27.40 -4.23
N LEU A 556 -51.00 -27.63 -5.33
CA LEU A 556 -51.50 -28.45 -6.43
C LEU A 556 -50.37 -29.05 -7.29
N ASP A 557 -50.17 -30.33 -7.04
CA ASP A 557 -49.84 -31.45 -7.93
C ASP A 557 -48.85 -31.34 -9.11
N THR A 558 -47.85 -32.20 -8.93
CA THR A 558 -46.99 -32.88 -9.90
C THR A 558 -47.70 -33.40 -11.16
N VAL A 559 -47.06 -33.21 -12.33
CA VAL A 559 -47.25 -34.07 -13.52
C VAL A 559 -45.87 -34.43 -14.10
N SER A 560 -45.66 -35.72 -14.41
CA SER A 560 -44.36 -36.26 -14.86
C SER A 560 -44.53 -37.29 -15.99
N VAL A 561 -44.01 -37.03 -17.20
CA VAL A 561 -43.75 -38.02 -18.27
C VAL A 561 -42.67 -37.47 -19.26
N PRO A 562 -42.04 -38.24 -20.19
CA PRO A 562 -40.59 -38.48 -20.03
C PRO A 562 -39.68 -38.28 -21.27
N TYR A 563 -38.36 -38.21 -20.98
CA TYR A 563 -37.19 -38.67 -21.76
C TYR A 563 -37.04 -38.39 -23.29
N ALA A 564 -36.02 -37.59 -23.63
CA ALA A 564 -35.17 -37.75 -24.83
C ALA A 564 -33.77 -37.16 -24.53
N ALA A 565 -32.69 -37.68 -25.14
CA ALA A 565 -31.35 -37.62 -24.55
C ALA A 565 -30.28 -36.78 -25.30
N GLY A 566 -29.49 -36.03 -24.53
CA GLY A 566 -28.08 -35.66 -24.80
C GLY A 566 -27.80 -34.30 -25.49
N PRO A 567 -26.56 -33.76 -25.40
CA PRO A 567 -25.42 -34.15 -24.55
C PRO A 567 -25.11 -33.15 -23.41
N SER A 568 -24.29 -33.61 -22.46
CA SER A 568 -24.02 -33.01 -21.14
C SER A 568 -23.44 -31.59 -21.13
N LYS A 569 -24.09 -30.67 -20.38
CA LYS A 569 -23.41 -29.55 -19.67
C LYS A 569 -23.15 -29.97 -18.22
N ALA A 570 -21.95 -30.49 -17.95
CA ALA A 570 -21.56 -30.84 -16.58
C ALA A 570 -21.39 -29.57 -15.72
N THR A 571 -22.26 -29.41 -14.73
CA THR A 571 -22.21 -28.28 -13.79
C THR A 571 -21.13 -28.55 -12.74
N TYR A 572 -20.15 -27.65 -12.58
CA TYR A 572 -18.97 -27.82 -11.71
C TYR A 572 -19.24 -27.73 -10.19
N ALA A 573 -20.33 -28.34 -9.72
CA ALA A 573 -20.66 -28.48 -8.29
C ALA A 573 -20.13 -29.79 -7.67
N GLN A 574 -19.68 -30.76 -8.47
CA GLN A 574 -19.37 -32.12 -8.00
C GLN A 574 -17.91 -32.39 -7.58
N LEU A 575 -17.02 -31.39 -7.63
CA LEU A 575 -15.65 -31.52 -7.07
C LEU A 575 -15.55 -31.17 -5.57
N ALA A 576 -16.68 -30.89 -4.92
CA ALA A 576 -16.75 -30.52 -3.50
C ALA A 576 -17.27 -31.65 -2.57
N ALA A 577 -17.56 -32.84 -3.10
CA ALA A 577 -18.29 -33.90 -2.39
C ALA A 577 -17.63 -35.28 -2.48
N THR A 578 -16.37 -35.38 -2.05
CA THR A 578 -15.77 -36.65 -1.62
C THR A 578 -15.14 -36.47 -0.25
N GLY A 579 -15.99 -36.51 0.78
CA GLY A 579 -15.52 -36.71 2.15
C GLY A 579 -15.14 -38.17 2.35
N SER A 580 -13.88 -38.42 2.70
CA SER A 580 -13.41 -39.68 3.27
C SER A 580 -12.68 -39.37 4.58
N ASP A 581 -12.70 -40.33 5.50
CA ASP A 581 -12.38 -40.15 6.93
C ASP A 581 -11.03 -39.43 7.22
N PRO A 582 -10.97 -38.56 8.24
CA PRO A 582 -9.75 -37.88 8.66
C PRO A 582 -8.83 -38.78 9.51
N SER A 583 -8.66 -40.06 9.13
CA SER A 583 -7.62 -40.92 9.68
C SER A 583 -6.98 -41.75 8.57
N LYS A 584 -5.64 -41.80 8.54
CA LYS A 584 -4.79 -42.48 7.55
C LYS A 584 -4.68 -41.81 6.16
N SER A 585 -4.31 -40.53 6.11
CA SER A 585 -3.47 -40.03 5.01
C SER A 585 -2.01 -39.98 5.46
N SER A 586 -1.29 -41.10 5.30
CA SER A 586 0.17 -41.11 5.44
C SER A 586 0.75 -40.20 4.35
N GLY A 587 1.20 -39.01 4.72
CA GLY A 587 1.81 -38.07 3.78
C GLY A 587 3.01 -38.73 3.11
N ILE A 588 3.12 -38.59 1.78
CA ILE A 588 4.27 -39.08 1.03
C ILE A 588 5.50 -38.30 1.48
N LEU A 589 6.26 -38.89 2.40
CA LEU A 589 7.55 -38.39 2.85
C LEU A 589 8.53 -38.52 1.68
N LEU A 590 8.83 -37.40 1.02
CA LEU A 590 9.98 -37.27 0.12
C LEU A 590 11.26 -37.61 0.90
N PRO A 591 11.93 -38.74 0.64
CA PRO A 591 13.14 -39.12 1.35
C PRO A 591 14.30 -38.26 0.83
N GLY A 592 14.76 -37.29 1.61
CA GLY A 592 15.95 -36.50 1.25
C GLY A 592 16.01 -35.08 1.82
N LEU A 593 14.88 -34.38 1.95
CA LEU A 593 14.86 -33.09 2.67
C LEU A 593 14.86 -33.32 4.19
N ALA A 594 16.05 -33.65 4.68
CA ALA A 594 16.40 -33.60 6.10
C ALA A 594 16.01 -32.23 6.69
N HIS A 595 15.57 -32.25 7.94
CA HIS A 595 15.18 -31.05 8.65
C HIS A 595 16.33 -30.02 8.66
N LEU A 596 16.08 -28.82 8.12
CA LEU A 596 17.11 -27.79 7.98
C LEU A 596 17.36 -27.15 9.36
N PRO A 597 18.60 -27.18 9.88
CA PRO A 597 18.83 -26.95 11.30
C PRO A 597 18.83 -25.46 11.65
N VAL A 598 17.99 -25.08 12.62
CA VAL A 598 17.87 -23.70 13.11
C VAL A 598 18.64 -23.55 14.42
N ILE A 599 19.33 -22.42 14.59
CA ILE A 599 19.88 -21.99 15.89
C ILE A 599 18.88 -20.97 16.48
N PRO A 600 18.13 -21.29 17.54
CA PRO A 600 17.11 -20.37 18.08
C PRO A 600 17.73 -19.08 18.60
N LYS A 601 16.97 -17.97 18.62
CA LYS A 601 17.39 -16.79 19.38
C LYS A 601 17.31 -17.10 20.89
N ILE A 602 18.32 -16.67 21.64
CA ILE A 602 18.32 -16.74 23.12
C ILE A 602 17.97 -15.37 23.66
N SER A 603 17.07 -15.33 24.65
CA SER A 603 16.70 -14.11 25.36
C SER A 603 17.92 -13.55 26.11
N PRO A 604 18.21 -12.23 26.03
CA PRO A 604 19.26 -11.63 26.84
C PRO A 604 18.90 -11.70 28.33
N GLY A 605 19.84 -12.15 29.16
CA GLY A 605 19.66 -12.33 30.60
C GLY A 605 20.83 -13.07 31.25
N LEU A 606 20.85 -13.10 32.58
CA LEU A 606 21.92 -13.71 33.38
C LEU A 606 22.11 -15.21 33.06
N ASP A 607 21.00 -15.94 32.92
CA ASP A 607 20.98 -17.37 32.62
C ASP A 607 21.09 -17.70 31.11
N ALA A 608 21.35 -16.73 30.24
CA ALA A 608 21.40 -16.94 28.79
C ALA A 608 22.45 -17.99 28.36
N TRP A 609 23.52 -18.16 29.14
CA TRP A 609 24.54 -19.19 28.90
C TRP A 609 24.04 -20.60 29.27
N LYS A 610 23.14 -20.76 30.24
CA LYS A 610 22.50 -22.05 30.56
C LYS A 610 21.69 -22.54 29.38
N GLN A 611 20.99 -21.63 28.70
CA GLN A 611 20.29 -21.95 27.45
C GLN A 611 21.25 -22.35 26.32
N VAL A 612 22.45 -21.76 26.26
CA VAL A 612 23.50 -22.21 25.31
C VAL A 612 23.92 -23.67 25.58
N VAL A 613 24.12 -24.04 26.85
CA VAL A 613 24.47 -25.42 27.26
C VAL A 613 23.33 -26.40 26.99
N LEU A 614 22.09 -26.01 27.29
CA LEU A 614 20.90 -26.81 27.00
C LEU A 614 20.73 -27.06 25.50
N ASP A 615 20.90 -26.03 24.66
CA ASP A 615 20.85 -26.16 23.19
C ASP A 615 22.01 -27.02 22.66
N TRP A 616 23.16 -27.02 23.35
CA TRP A 616 24.28 -27.89 23.02
C TRP A 616 23.99 -29.37 23.29
N ASP A 617 23.36 -29.68 24.42
CA ASP A 617 23.12 -31.05 24.87
C ASP A 617 21.83 -31.70 24.35
N LYS A 618 20.76 -30.93 24.17
CA LYS A 618 19.41 -31.41 23.88
C LYS A 618 18.80 -30.73 22.67
N ALA A 619 17.90 -31.44 21.99
CA ALA A 619 16.96 -30.85 21.05
C ALA A 619 15.80 -30.21 21.81
N ASP A 620 15.25 -29.13 21.26
CA ASP A 620 14.06 -28.43 21.74
C ASP A 620 13.15 -28.06 20.54
N PRO A 621 12.22 -28.96 20.15
CA PRO A 621 11.30 -28.72 19.05
C PRO A 621 10.39 -27.50 19.26
N ALA A 622 10.16 -27.06 20.51
CA ALA A 622 9.28 -25.90 20.77
C ALA A 622 9.92 -24.58 20.32
N ARG A 623 11.25 -24.50 20.32
CA ARG A 623 12.05 -23.37 19.78
C ARG A 623 12.61 -23.63 18.37
N ASP A 624 12.10 -24.64 17.67
CA ASP A 624 12.55 -25.06 16.33
C ASP A 624 13.97 -25.65 16.28
N HIS A 625 14.46 -26.18 17.41
CA HIS A 625 15.80 -26.73 17.58
C HIS A 625 15.78 -28.26 17.56
N HIS A 626 15.61 -28.88 16.41
CA HIS A 626 15.30 -30.32 16.32
C HIS A 626 16.51 -31.26 16.48
N TYR A 627 17.74 -30.71 16.55
CA TYR A 627 18.96 -31.47 16.80
C TYR A 627 19.88 -30.74 17.77
N ALA A 628 20.26 -31.39 18.89
CA ALA A 628 21.28 -30.90 19.80
C ALA A 628 22.56 -30.48 19.04
N LEU A 629 23.14 -29.31 19.36
CA LEU A 629 24.24 -28.75 18.54
C LEU A 629 25.46 -29.68 18.47
N LYS A 630 25.73 -30.46 19.52
CA LYS A 630 26.82 -31.46 19.53
C LYS A 630 26.66 -32.58 18.48
N ASN A 631 25.43 -32.81 17.99
CA ASN A 631 25.09 -33.84 17.00
C ASN A 631 24.93 -33.28 15.58
N TRP A 632 25.30 -32.02 15.33
CA TRP A 632 25.17 -31.40 14.00
C TRP A 632 26.17 -31.96 12.99
N LYS A 633 25.72 -32.18 11.75
CA LYS A 633 26.61 -32.53 10.63
C LYS A 633 27.60 -31.39 10.36
N ALA A 634 28.83 -31.75 9.98
CA ALA A 634 29.91 -30.79 9.74
C ALA A 634 29.59 -29.76 8.63
N GLU A 635 28.73 -30.12 7.68
CA GLU A 635 28.24 -29.23 6.62
C GLU A 635 27.38 -28.09 7.18
N TRP A 636 26.49 -28.37 8.12
CA TRP A 636 25.61 -27.38 8.75
C TRP A 636 26.39 -26.35 9.58
N ALA A 637 27.47 -26.78 10.24
CA ALA A 637 28.35 -25.91 11.01
C ALA A 637 29.23 -24.98 10.14
N LYS A 638 29.32 -25.21 8.83
CA LYS A 638 30.10 -24.40 7.87
C LYS A 638 29.28 -23.29 7.19
N GLU A 639 27.95 -23.26 7.34
CA GLU A 639 27.12 -22.20 6.73
C GLU A 639 27.48 -20.82 7.30
N THR A 640 27.82 -19.86 6.44
CA THR A 640 28.44 -18.57 6.81
C THR A 640 27.65 -17.77 7.85
N LYS A 641 26.31 -17.89 7.87
CA LYS A 641 25.44 -17.20 8.85
C LYS A 641 25.26 -17.97 10.17
N LEU A 642 25.30 -19.31 10.15
CA LEU A 642 25.13 -20.14 11.35
C LEU A 642 26.47 -20.42 12.05
N SER A 643 27.57 -20.50 11.31
CA SER A 643 28.90 -20.88 11.80
C SER A 643 29.39 -19.96 12.95
N ALA A 644 29.10 -18.66 12.87
CA ALA A 644 29.43 -17.71 13.94
C ALA A 644 28.67 -18.02 15.26
N HIS A 645 27.37 -18.29 15.19
CA HIS A 645 26.57 -18.63 16.36
C HIS A 645 26.85 -20.04 16.88
N TYR A 646 27.06 -21.01 15.99
CA TYR A 646 27.51 -22.35 16.33
C TYR A 646 28.86 -22.32 17.06
N GLY A 647 29.83 -21.56 16.56
CA GLY A 647 31.14 -21.38 17.18
C GLY A 647 31.08 -20.70 18.55
N GLN A 648 30.25 -19.66 18.71
CA GLN A 648 29.99 -19.02 20.00
C GLN A 648 29.43 -20.02 21.03
N ARG A 649 28.44 -20.82 20.62
CA ARG A 649 27.79 -21.80 21.50
C ARG A 649 28.70 -22.96 21.85
N LYS A 650 29.43 -23.49 20.88
CA LYS A 650 30.45 -24.53 21.07
C LYS A 650 31.51 -24.09 22.08
N MET A 651 32.00 -22.86 21.97
CA MET A 651 33.02 -22.32 22.88
C MET A 651 32.51 -22.25 24.33
N ILE A 652 31.33 -21.67 24.56
CA ILE A 652 30.74 -21.54 25.91
C ILE A 652 30.38 -22.92 26.49
N ALA A 653 29.74 -23.79 25.70
CA ALA A 653 29.30 -25.09 26.18
C ALA A 653 30.47 -26.03 26.47
N LEU A 654 31.51 -26.06 25.64
CA LEU A 654 32.69 -26.89 25.90
C LEU A 654 33.54 -26.36 27.06
N GLU A 655 33.61 -25.05 27.28
CA GLU A 655 34.27 -24.50 28.47
C GLU A 655 33.57 -24.98 29.75
N PHE A 656 32.24 -24.82 29.82
CA PHE A 656 31.45 -25.26 30.98
C PHE A 656 31.55 -26.78 31.20
N ILE A 657 31.48 -27.59 30.14
CA ILE A 657 31.46 -29.05 30.23
C ILE A 657 32.86 -29.62 30.50
N ASN A 658 33.90 -29.15 29.80
CA ASN A 658 35.22 -29.77 29.83
C ASN A 658 36.17 -29.10 30.85
N THR A 659 36.14 -27.77 30.94
CA THR A 659 37.07 -27.00 31.80
C THR A 659 36.55 -26.92 33.23
N PHE A 660 35.23 -26.79 33.41
CA PHE A 660 34.57 -26.66 34.72
C PHE A 660 33.78 -27.90 35.15
N GLY A 661 33.79 -28.99 34.38
CA GLY A 661 33.12 -30.25 34.76
C GLY A 661 31.60 -30.15 34.97
N ARG A 662 30.95 -29.11 34.42
CA ARG A 662 29.56 -28.68 34.67
C ARG A 662 29.29 -28.10 36.08
N ASP A 663 30.31 -27.68 36.82
CA ASP A 663 30.15 -26.93 38.06
C ASP A 663 29.69 -25.48 37.75
N GLU A 664 28.44 -25.18 38.07
CA GLU A 664 27.84 -23.86 37.89
C GLU A 664 28.44 -22.80 38.82
N ALA A 665 28.81 -23.16 40.06
CA ALA A 665 29.37 -22.23 41.03
C ALA A 665 30.79 -21.83 40.63
N ALA A 666 31.63 -22.80 40.25
CA ALA A 666 32.97 -22.52 39.76
C ALA A 666 32.96 -21.73 38.43
N PHE A 667 32.08 -22.07 37.50
CA PHE A 667 31.96 -21.37 36.22
C PHE A 667 31.49 -19.91 36.37
N THR A 668 30.49 -19.67 37.23
CA THR A 668 29.97 -18.31 37.47
C THR A 668 30.92 -17.45 38.30
N ALA A 669 31.70 -18.05 39.22
CA ALA A 669 32.78 -17.37 39.92
C ALA A 669 33.92 -16.95 38.98
N ALA A 670 34.31 -17.81 38.03
CA ALA A 670 35.33 -17.50 37.04
C ALA A 670 34.88 -16.48 35.99
N TYR A 671 33.59 -16.49 35.61
CA TYR A 671 33.03 -15.64 34.56
C TYR A 671 31.75 -14.90 35.01
N PRO A 672 31.84 -13.86 35.87
CA PRO A 672 30.68 -13.14 36.42
C PRO A 672 29.92 -12.24 35.43
N MET A 673 30.19 -12.32 34.13
CA MET A 673 29.68 -11.41 33.08
C MET A 673 28.28 -11.78 32.57
N HIS A 674 27.48 -10.78 32.22
CA HIS A 674 26.01 -10.90 32.09
C HIS A 674 25.48 -11.06 30.65
N GLY A 675 26.33 -11.37 29.67
CA GLY A 675 25.89 -11.51 28.28
C GLY A 675 26.75 -12.46 27.45
N ILE A 676 26.13 -13.23 26.55
CA ILE A 676 26.76 -14.28 25.72
C ILE A 676 28.01 -13.76 24.99
N GLN A 677 27.99 -12.54 24.45
CA GLN A 677 29.15 -11.96 23.76
C GLN A 677 30.30 -11.61 24.72
N GLN A 678 29.99 -11.09 25.90
CA GLN A 678 30.98 -10.74 26.93
C GLN A 678 31.61 -12.01 27.52
N LEU A 679 30.79 -13.03 27.82
CA LEU A 679 31.25 -14.34 28.27
C LEU A 679 32.17 -15.00 27.25
N MET A 680 31.80 -15.02 25.97
CA MET A 680 32.64 -15.56 24.90
C MET A 680 33.98 -14.81 24.75
N LEU A 681 33.99 -13.48 24.94
CA LEU A 681 35.23 -12.69 24.96
C LEU A 681 36.09 -13.01 26.19
N ALA A 682 35.50 -13.17 27.37
CA ALA A 682 36.21 -13.54 28.60
C ALA A 682 36.88 -14.92 28.49
N ILE A 683 36.13 -15.94 28.04
CA ILE A 683 36.65 -17.29 27.77
C ILE A 683 37.79 -17.24 26.75
N ARG A 684 37.62 -16.49 25.65
CA ARG A 684 38.65 -16.32 24.62
C ARG A 684 39.92 -15.63 25.13
N ASN A 685 39.80 -14.71 26.09
CA ASN A 685 40.97 -14.07 26.71
C ASN A 685 41.68 -15.07 27.64
N SER A 686 40.93 -15.77 28.50
CA SER A 686 41.46 -16.86 29.35
C SER A 686 42.23 -17.91 28.53
N HIS A 687 41.66 -18.36 27.39
CA HIS A 687 42.33 -19.28 26.46
C HIS A 687 43.58 -18.70 25.76
N GLN A 688 43.70 -17.37 25.64
CA GLN A 688 44.93 -16.73 25.15
C GLN A 688 45.99 -16.66 26.24
N ASP A 689 45.60 -16.32 27.47
CA ASP A 689 46.49 -16.23 28.62
C ASP A 689 47.06 -17.61 29.01
N GLN A 690 46.26 -18.67 28.83
CA GLN A 690 46.67 -20.08 28.97
C GLN A 690 47.41 -20.64 27.73
N GLY A 691 47.64 -19.84 26.68
CA GLY A 691 48.35 -20.27 25.47
C GLY A 691 47.60 -21.22 24.52
N LEU A 692 46.35 -21.58 24.84
CA LEU A 692 45.50 -22.49 24.05
C LEU A 692 45.08 -21.89 22.70
N VAL A 693 45.05 -20.55 22.57
CA VAL A 693 44.69 -19.85 21.34
C VAL A 693 45.73 -18.79 21.00
N LYS A 694 46.35 -18.88 19.81
CA LYS A 694 47.32 -17.89 19.32
C LYS A 694 46.66 -16.52 19.15
N ARG A 695 47.25 -15.48 19.76
CA ARG A 695 46.85 -14.07 19.61
C ARG A 695 46.92 -13.68 18.13
N ARG A 696 45.78 -13.25 17.55
CA ARG A 696 45.70 -12.86 16.14
C ARG A 696 46.49 -11.56 15.93
N ARG A 697 47.65 -11.62 15.24
CA ARG A 697 48.43 -10.43 14.88
C ARG A 697 47.53 -9.42 14.16
N GLY A 698 47.49 -8.18 14.66
CA GLY A 698 46.77 -7.09 14.02
C GLY A 698 47.39 -6.75 12.67
N LYS A 699 46.56 -6.39 11.68
CA LYS A 699 47.00 -6.19 10.28
C LYS A 699 47.81 -4.88 10.05
N HIS A 700 48.41 -4.31 11.10
CA HIS A 700 49.12 -3.03 11.12
C HIS A 700 50.46 -3.04 11.90
N SER A 701 50.91 -4.17 12.44
CA SER A 701 52.27 -4.29 13.00
C SER A 701 53.25 -4.75 11.90
N GLY A 702 53.50 -3.88 10.92
CA GLY A 702 54.19 -4.22 9.68
C GLY A 702 54.67 -3.00 8.89
N ALA A 703 55.23 -2.01 9.59
CA ALA A 703 56.08 -0.97 9.05
C ALA A 703 57.09 -0.60 10.14
N VAL A 704 58.36 -0.91 9.88
CA VAL A 704 59.56 -0.38 10.54
C VAL A 704 60.31 0.35 9.44
#